data_AF-A0A953UJI1-F1
#
_entry.id   AF-A0A953UJI1-F1
#
_cell.length_a   1.000
_cell.length_b   1.000
_cell.length_c   1.000
_cell.angle_alpha   90.00
_cell.angle_beta   90.00
_cell.angle_gamma   90.00
#
_symmetry.space_group_name_H-M   'P 1'
#
loop_
_entity.id
_entity.type
_entity.pdbx_description
1 polymer ?
#
loop_
_entity_poly.entity_id
_entity_poly.type
_entity_poly.pdbx_seq_one_letter_code
_entity_poly.pdbx_strand_id
1 'polypeptide(L)'
;MRCTLALWALSLALCAQPTAPLAQPARDLRIESAEPVNPLQDRGTRWALVVGISSYEHLPPGAQLHFAHRDAEEFAEFLRSFAGGALPAGHIRLLENEHATLVEIRAALDTWLVALARPADIVYVFFAGHGVLDDQDEGYFVAHDSDPQNLHATALAFRDVDSILSNRLRAGLVVLVTDACHTGRLGWSTYAPGTPSRAAESLAKIGQGDRSFLKLLATRPSEQSFEDQRWDGGHGVFTYVLLEGLRGEADRDGDHVVRAAEAIDYLSRRVPELTGSRQHPRVAGTFDGQVAIALAPNSVTLAPRTVTLDVSGPASSAVYVDNIFRGKIRPTGTLRIDSLRPGPHAIAADFVDGTTIQGTVTLGNAPGRVSMVPPAPSLLTQLRTRLDAGQVLEANGAWDFYRSHTFAGAEQIAATTWITGALEGLGQACVGDYVQSTANGPKRAMLERAVDAYEKLKLLRPNDSGLEVRQLFCRGRLQIAERRFAEAAVTLETAIRRDLGFACAYNALGVALARLNRPKEARQAFETASRLTPEWALPPFQIASQLIASGDLERARPYLEKAVAFNPRSVGTRWSLLHLERLLGRMGEVERQGAELIRLDPNYAPTYLELGQAYEAGRNFAKAVEAYDTYTLLAPNFADTNAVRNRADRLRSR
;
A
#
# COMPACT_ATOMS: atom_id res chain seq x y z
N MET A 1 -52.65 -0.14 -97.76
CA MET A 1 -52.96 -1.45 -97.16
C MET A 1 -52.51 -1.43 -95.70
N ARG A 2 -53.46 -1.63 -94.77
CA ARG A 2 -53.39 -2.32 -93.45
C ARG A 2 -52.03 -2.30 -92.70
N CYS A 3 -51.88 -1.92 -91.43
CA CYS A 3 -52.72 -2.15 -90.24
C CYS A 3 -52.22 -1.31 -89.04
N THR A 4 -53.16 -0.75 -88.25
CA THR A 4 -53.28 -0.69 -86.76
C THR A 4 -52.00 -0.86 -85.90
N LEU A 5 -51.69 -0.08 -84.84
CA LEU A 5 -52.53 0.43 -83.74
C LEU A 5 -51.75 1.47 -82.87
N ALA A 6 -52.48 2.51 -82.42
CA ALA A 6 -52.42 3.28 -81.16
C ALA A 6 -51.14 4.02 -80.67
N LEU A 7 -51.24 5.35 -80.68
CA LEU A 7 -50.49 6.33 -79.87
C LEU A 7 -50.73 6.13 -78.36
N TRP A 8 -49.75 6.48 -77.52
CA TRP A 8 -49.87 7.44 -76.39
C TRP A 8 -48.47 7.95 -75.99
N ALA A 9 -48.40 9.25 -75.68
CA ALA A 9 -47.21 10.01 -75.30
C ALA A 9 -47.25 10.41 -73.81
N LEU A 10 -46.07 10.76 -73.26
CA LEU A 10 -45.78 11.46 -71.98
C LEU A 10 -46.24 10.72 -70.70
N SER A 11 -45.55 10.71 -69.56
CA SER A 11 -44.46 11.49 -68.98
C SER A 11 -44.00 10.74 -67.71
N LEU A 12 -42.73 10.81 -67.30
CA LEU A 12 -42.33 10.66 -65.90
C LEU A 12 -40.90 11.15 -65.66
N ALA A 13 -40.72 11.76 -64.51
CA ALA A 13 -39.73 12.76 -64.19
C ALA A 13 -38.33 12.20 -63.88
N LEU A 14 -37.35 13.07 -64.12
CA LEU A 14 -35.96 12.99 -63.69
C LEU A 14 -35.88 12.85 -62.17
N CYS A 15 -35.30 11.76 -61.67
CA CYS A 15 -34.72 11.69 -60.32
C CYS A 15 -33.26 11.25 -60.47
N ALA A 16 -32.34 12.19 -60.24
CA ALA A 16 -30.91 11.93 -60.15
C ALA A 16 -30.60 11.10 -58.89
N GLN A 17 -29.94 9.96 -59.06
CA GLN A 17 -29.35 9.21 -57.95
C GLN A 17 -27.91 9.68 -57.72
N PRO A 18 -27.48 9.94 -56.47
CA PRO A 18 -26.09 10.23 -56.16
C PRO A 18 -25.25 8.95 -56.27
N THR A 19 -24.20 9.00 -57.08
CA THR A 19 -23.17 7.96 -57.20
C THR A 19 -22.41 7.80 -55.88
N ALA A 20 -22.56 6.64 -55.24
CA ALA A 20 -21.73 6.26 -54.10
C ALA A 20 -20.26 6.03 -54.55
N PRO A 21 -19.26 6.51 -53.80
CA PRO A 21 -17.87 6.21 -54.10
C PRO A 21 -17.57 4.72 -53.83
N LEU A 22 -16.86 4.09 -54.76
CA LEU A 22 -16.35 2.71 -54.66
C LEU A 22 -15.56 2.53 -53.36
N ALA A 23 -16.10 1.73 -52.44
CA ALA A 23 -15.39 1.30 -51.24
C ALA A 23 -14.21 0.40 -51.64
N GLN A 24 -12.99 0.82 -51.29
CA GLN A 24 -11.84 -0.08 -51.30
C GLN A 24 -12.07 -1.19 -50.27
N PRO A 25 -11.78 -2.46 -50.59
CA PRO A 25 -11.90 -3.53 -49.60
C PRO A 25 -10.90 -3.27 -48.47
N ALA A 26 -11.41 -3.22 -47.24
CA ALA A 26 -10.61 -3.19 -46.04
C ALA A 26 -9.62 -4.37 -46.10
N ARG A 27 -8.32 -4.06 -46.17
CA ARG A 27 -7.29 -5.08 -45.99
C ARG A 27 -7.34 -5.50 -44.53
N ASP A 28 -7.90 -6.66 -44.27
CA ASP A 28 -7.86 -7.31 -42.96
C ASP A 28 -6.41 -7.35 -42.46
N LEU A 29 -6.14 -6.63 -41.37
CA LEU A 29 -4.92 -6.78 -40.60
C LEU A 29 -4.95 -8.16 -39.95
N ARG A 30 -4.24 -9.13 -40.52
CA ARG A 30 -3.85 -10.35 -39.81
C ARG A 30 -2.82 -9.97 -38.75
N ILE A 31 -3.19 -10.13 -37.48
CA ILE A 31 -2.27 -10.09 -36.35
C ILE A 31 -1.50 -11.42 -36.36
N GLU A 32 -0.30 -11.43 -36.91
CA GLU A 32 0.69 -12.46 -36.61
C GLU A 32 1.52 -11.96 -35.43
N SER A 33 1.47 -12.69 -34.31
CA SER A 33 2.29 -12.41 -33.13
C SER A 33 3.76 -12.55 -33.51
N ALA A 34 4.48 -11.44 -33.61
CA ALA A 34 5.94 -11.49 -33.76
C ALA A 34 6.52 -12.17 -32.50
N GLU A 35 7.38 -13.16 -32.69
CA GLU A 35 8.06 -13.80 -31.57
C GLU A 35 8.89 -12.75 -30.80
N PRO A 36 8.93 -12.83 -29.45
CA PRO A 36 9.69 -11.90 -28.64
C PRO A 36 11.17 -11.92 -29.05
N VAL A 37 11.71 -10.72 -29.31
CA VAL A 37 13.13 -10.55 -29.65
C VAL A 37 13.97 -10.94 -28.43
N ASN A 38 14.83 -11.95 -28.58
CA ASN A 38 15.77 -12.39 -27.55
C ASN A 38 17.20 -12.00 -27.97
N PRO A 39 17.64 -10.75 -27.71
CA PRO A 39 18.92 -10.24 -28.20
C PRO A 39 20.13 -10.92 -27.54
N LEU A 40 19.94 -11.49 -26.34
CA LEU A 40 20.99 -12.23 -25.60
C LEU A 40 21.09 -13.71 -26.02
N GLN A 41 20.25 -14.15 -26.96
CA GLN A 41 20.26 -15.49 -27.56
C GLN A 41 20.15 -16.63 -26.54
N ASP A 42 19.43 -16.41 -25.44
CA ASP A 42 19.21 -17.44 -24.43
C ASP A 42 18.41 -18.64 -24.95
N ARG A 43 18.69 -19.81 -24.39
CA ARG A 43 17.92 -21.03 -24.70
C ARG A 43 16.50 -21.00 -24.14
N GLY A 44 16.25 -20.22 -23.08
CA GLY A 44 14.94 -20.03 -22.46
C GLY A 44 14.59 -18.55 -22.36
N THR A 45 13.56 -18.25 -21.56
CA THR A 45 13.05 -16.90 -21.35
C THR A 45 13.66 -16.27 -20.10
N ARG A 46 13.65 -14.94 -20.04
CA ARG A 46 14.02 -14.18 -18.84
C ARG A 46 12.77 -13.67 -18.14
N TRP A 47 12.76 -13.75 -16.81
CA TRP A 47 11.70 -13.22 -15.93
C TRP A 47 12.33 -12.35 -14.86
N ALA A 48 11.62 -11.33 -14.38
CA ALA A 48 12.12 -10.47 -13.33
C ALA A 48 11.03 -10.12 -12.31
N LEU A 49 11.36 -10.28 -11.03
CA LEU A 49 10.73 -9.55 -9.95
C LEU A 49 11.70 -8.44 -9.51
N VAL A 50 11.22 -7.21 -9.53
CA VAL A 50 12.00 -6.02 -9.20
C VAL A 50 11.25 -5.26 -8.12
N VAL A 51 11.85 -5.13 -6.94
CA VAL A 51 11.24 -4.52 -5.75
C VAL A 51 12.10 -3.37 -5.27
N GLY A 52 11.48 -2.20 -5.06
CA GLY A 52 12.16 -1.00 -4.57
C GLY A 52 11.30 -0.25 -3.56
N ILE A 53 11.81 -0.06 -2.33
CA ILE A 53 10.99 0.50 -1.25
C ILE A 53 11.74 1.65 -0.59
N SER A 54 11.23 2.87 -0.80
CA SER A 54 11.73 4.08 -0.15
C SER A 54 10.82 4.55 0.97
N SER A 55 9.51 4.41 0.78
CA SER A 55 8.47 4.73 1.75
C SER A 55 7.98 3.47 2.46
N TYR A 56 7.97 3.49 3.79
CA TYR A 56 7.56 2.39 4.67
C TYR A 56 6.50 2.91 5.64
N GLU A 57 5.34 2.23 5.71
CA GLU A 57 4.18 2.66 6.48
C GLU A 57 4.47 2.80 7.99
N HIS A 58 5.24 1.87 8.54
CA HIS A 58 5.47 1.75 9.98
C HIS A 58 6.86 2.20 10.45
N LEU A 59 7.68 2.76 9.55
CA LEU A 59 8.98 3.32 9.93
C LEU A 59 8.90 4.85 10.15
N PRO A 60 9.65 5.38 11.14
CA PRO A 60 9.72 6.82 11.36
C PRO A 60 10.39 7.54 10.17
N PRO A 61 10.17 8.86 9.98
CA PRO A 61 10.74 9.61 8.86
C PRO A 61 12.27 9.49 8.71
N GLY A 62 13.01 9.41 9.82
CA GLY A 62 14.47 9.24 9.80
C GLY A 62 14.96 7.85 9.45
N ALA A 63 14.05 6.90 9.24
CA ALA A 63 14.33 5.53 8.84
C ALA A 63 13.87 5.18 7.43
N GLN A 64 13.27 6.15 6.72
CA GLN A 64 12.90 6.01 5.32
C GLN A 64 14.15 6.02 4.43
N LEU A 65 14.00 5.50 3.21
CA LEU A 65 15.04 5.64 2.17
C LEU A 65 14.56 6.66 1.13
N HIS A 66 15.47 7.12 0.29
CA HIS A 66 15.19 8.17 -0.68
C HIS A 66 15.11 7.65 -2.11
N PHE A 67 15.91 6.66 -2.49
CA PHE A 67 16.14 6.32 -3.90
C PHE A 67 15.92 4.85 -4.26
N ALA A 68 15.71 3.96 -3.28
CA ALA A 68 15.46 2.53 -3.52
C ALA A 68 14.29 2.21 -4.49
N HIS A 69 13.20 2.99 -4.51
CA HIS A 69 12.14 2.82 -5.52
C HIS A 69 12.66 3.13 -6.94
N ARG A 70 13.37 4.24 -7.10
CA ARG A 70 13.98 4.65 -8.36
C ARG A 70 15.04 3.65 -8.86
N ASP A 71 15.82 3.07 -7.95
CA ASP A 71 16.76 1.98 -8.26
C ASP A 71 16.05 0.79 -8.92
N ALA A 72 14.87 0.42 -8.41
CA ALA A 72 14.03 -0.62 -8.99
C ALA A 72 13.41 -0.21 -10.33
N GLU A 73 12.91 1.03 -10.45
CA GLU A 73 12.37 1.56 -11.71
C GLU A 73 13.43 1.48 -12.83
N GLU A 74 14.62 2.02 -12.60
CA GLU A 74 15.68 2.05 -13.62
C GLU A 74 16.23 0.67 -13.96
N PHE A 75 16.31 -0.25 -13.00
CA PHE A 75 16.69 -1.63 -13.27
C PHE A 75 15.64 -2.36 -14.13
N ALA A 76 14.35 -2.15 -13.85
CA ALA A 76 13.27 -2.69 -14.67
C ALA A 76 13.29 -2.09 -16.09
N GLU A 77 13.52 -0.77 -16.23
CA GLU A 77 13.68 -0.11 -17.53
C GLU A 77 14.88 -0.66 -18.31
N PHE A 78 16.00 -0.91 -17.63
CA PHE A 78 17.16 -1.52 -18.24
C PHE A 78 16.84 -2.90 -18.82
N LEU A 79 16.18 -3.79 -18.06
CA LEU A 79 15.79 -5.13 -18.54
C LEU A 79 14.82 -5.08 -19.74
N ARG A 80 13.97 -4.06 -19.83
CA ARG A 80 13.08 -3.83 -20.99
C ARG A 80 13.86 -3.37 -22.22
N SER A 81 15.02 -2.74 -22.04
CA SER A 81 15.83 -2.25 -23.15
C SER A 81 16.44 -3.39 -23.97
N PHE A 82 16.81 -3.11 -25.22
CA PHE A 82 17.53 -4.06 -26.06
C PHE A 82 18.84 -4.53 -25.40
N ALA A 83 19.55 -3.62 -24.73
CA ALA A 83 20.77 -3.91 -24.00
C ALA A 83 20.54 -4.87 -22.82
N GLY A 84 19.41 -4.75 -22.12
CA GLY A 84 19.07 -5.60 -20.98
C GLY A 84 18.32 -6.89 -21.31
N GLY A 85 18.17 -7.22 -22.60
CA GLY A 85 17.54 -8.47 -23.03
C GLY A 85 16.13 -8.33 -23.61
N ALA A 86 15.61 -7.11 -23.78
CA ALA A 86 14.30 -6.82 -24.35
C ALA A 86 13.14 -7.61 -23.70
N LEU A 87 13.16 -7.73 -22.37
CA LEU A 87 12.16 -8.52 -21.64
C LEU A 87 10.75 -7.97 -21.89
N PRO A 88 9.75 -8.81 -22.25
CA PRO A 88 8.37 -8.38 -22.40
C PRO A 88 7.80 -7.79 -21.10
N ALA A 89 6.86 -6.85 -21.20
CA ALA A 89 6.22 -6.25 -20.02
C ALA A 89 5.60 -7.29 -19.07
N GLY A 90 4.99 -8.35 -19.61
CA GLY A 90 4.43 -9.45 -18.82
C GLY A 90 5.45 -10.34 -18.12
N HIS A 91 6.74 -10.18 -18.39
CA HIS A 91 7.84 -10.93 -17.78
C HIS A 91 8.52 -10.16 -16.64
N ILE A 92 8.10 -8.92 -16.37
CA ILE A 92 8.65 -8.09 -15.30
C ILE A 92 7.51 -7.69 -14.36
N ARG A 93 7.64 -8.04 -13.08
CA ARG A 93 6.83 -7.46 -12.00
C ARG A 93 7.67 -6.43 -11.26
N LEU A 94 7.33 -5.16 -11.43
CA LEU A 94 7.88 -4.04 -10.68
C LEU A 94 6.93 -3.72 -9.51
N LEU A 95 7.43 -3.76 -8.29
CA LEU A 95 6.69 -3.41 -7.07
C LEU A 95 7.44 -2.31 -6.32
N GLU A 96 6.78 -1.17 -6.13
CA GLU A 96 7.41 0.02 -5.53
C GLU A 96 6.56 0.56 -4.38
N ASN A 97 7.23 1.02 -3.32
CA ASN A 97 6.61 1.72 -2.19
C ASN A 97 5.29 1.05 -1.73
N GLU A 98 4.16 1.76 -1.74
CA GLU A 98 2.85 1.26 -1.31
C GLU A 98 2.35 0.00 -2.04
N HIS A 99 2.90 -0.30 -3.22
CA HIS A 99 2.58 -1.52 -3.98
C HIS A 99 3.50 -2.70 -3.62
N ALA A 100 4.60 -2.45 -2.92
CA ALA A 100 5.55 -3.46 -2.44
C ALA A 100 5.17 -3.96 -1.03
N THR A 101 3.91 -4.40 -0.87
CA THR A 101 3.45 -5.04 0.37
C THR A 101 3.96 -6.47 0.48
N LEU A 102 3.98 -7.03 1.69
CA LEU A 102 4.40 -8.43 1.91
C LEU A 102 3.59 -9.40 1.04
N VAL A 103 2.29 -9.17 0.92
CA VAL A 103 1.38 -10.02 0.14
C VAL A 103 1.72 -9.98 -1.34
N GLU A 104 1.94 -8.80 -1.92
CA GLU A 104 2.25 -8.65 -3.34
C GLU A 104 3.64 -9.23 -3.68
N ILE A 105 4.65 -8.99 -2.83
CA ILE A 105 5.98 -9.57 -3.02
C ILE A 105 5.91 -11.11 -2.95
N ARG A 106 5.16 -11.67 -1.99
CA ARG A 106 4.96 -13.12 -1.88
C ARG A 106 4.18 -13.68 -3.08
N ALA A 107 3.15 -12.98 -3.55
CA ALA A 107 2.39 -13.40 -4.72
C ALA A 107 3.27 -13.44 -5.98
N ALA A 108 4.14 -12.44 -6.16
CA ALA A 108 5.09 -12.42 -7.26
C ALA A 108 6.14 -13.55 -7.18
N LEU A 109 6.75 -13.74 -6.01
CA LEU A 109 7.78 -14.77 -5.80
C LEU A 109 7.22 -16.19 -5.85
N ASP A 110 6.20 -16.49 -5.03
CA ASP A 110 5.82 -17.85 -4.70
C ASP A 110 4.70 -18.42 -5.60
N THR A 111 3.94 -17.52 -6.22
CA THR A 111 2.84 -17.89 -7.11
C THR A 111 3.21 -17.64 -8.56
N TRP A 112 3.51 -16.39 -8.92
CA TRP A 112 3.73 -15.99 -10.32
C TRP A 112 5.01 -16.59 -10.92
N LEU A 113 6.18 -16.37 -10.31
CA LEU A 113 7.44 -16.91 -10.83
C LEU A 113 7.47 -18.45 -10.80
N VAL A 114 6.99 -19.08 -9.73
CA VAL A 114 6.93 -20.55 -9.61
C VAL A 114 6.00 -21.18 -10.65
N ALA A 115 4.90 -20.52 -10.99
CA ALA A 115 3.97 -20.99 -12.01
C ALA A 115 4.56 -20.91 -13.43
N LEU A 116 5.31 -19.85 -13.73
CA LEU A 116 5.72 -19.52 -15.10
C LEU A 116 7.13 -19.98 -15.46
N ALA A 117 8.11 -19.86 -14.56
CA ALA A 117 9.50 -20.18 -14.87
C ALA A 117 9.71 -21.68 -15.18
N ARG A 118 10.65 -21.95 -16.09
CA ARG A 118 11.01 -23.27 -16.61
C ARG A 118 12.53 -23.51 -16.51
N PRO A 119 13.02 -24.76 -16.61
CA PRO A 119 14.44 -25.09 -16.45
C PRO A 119 15.43 -24.40 -17.40
N ALA A 120 14.99 -23.93 -18.56
CA ALA A 120 15.85 -23.17 -19.48
C ALA A 120 15.90 -21.66 -19.17
N ASP A 121 15.06 -21.19 -18.25
CA ASP A 121 14.86 -19.76 -18.00
C ASP A 121 15.89 -19.19 -17.03
N ILE A 122 16.09 -17.88 -17.13
CA ILE A 122 16.85 -17.06 -16.17
C ILE A 122 15.87 -16.18 -15.41
N VAL A 123 15.93 -16.19 -14.08
CA VAL A 123 15.05 -15.37 -13.23
C VAL A 123 15.87 -14.35 -12.47
N TYR A 124 15.53 -13.07 -12.65
CA TYR A 124 16.03 -11.97 -11.85
C TYR A 124 15.13 -11.74 -10.63
N VAL A 125 15.74 -11.62 -9.47
CA VAL A 125 15.10 -11.09 -8.26
C VAL A 125 15.94 -9.91 -7.82
N PHE A 126 15.45 -8.71 -8.06
CA PHE A 126 16.08 -7.46 -7.65
C PHE A 126 15.34 -6.89 -6.45
N PHE A 127 16.07 -6.54 -5.38
CA PHE A 127 15.51 -5.93 -4.19
C PHE A 127 16.38 -4.75 -3.74
N ALA A 128 15.80 -3.55 -3.71
CA ALA A 128 16.39 -2.35 -3.11
C ALA A 128 15.55 -1.91 -1.91
N GLY A 129 16.17 -1.81 -0.73
CA GLY A 129 15.46 -1.46 0.51
C GLY A 129 16.13 -1.91 1.80
N HIS A 130 15.38 -1.93 2.91
CA HIS A 130 15.87 -2.42 4.21
C HIS A 130 15.93 -3.95 4.27
N GLY A 131 17.11 -4.45 4.67
CA GLY A 131 17.36 -5.84 5.02
C GLY A 131 17.90 -5.90 6.45
N VAL A 132 17.21 -6.61 7.33
CA VAL A 132 17.36 -6.47 8.79
C VAL A 132 17.54 -7.83 9.45
N LEU A 133 18.08 -7.82 10.67
CA LEU A 133 18.12 -9.00 11.55
C LEU A 133 17.23 -8.73 12.76
N ASP A 134 16.52 -9.75 13.22
CA ASP A 134 15.81 -9.71 14.50
C ASP A 134 16.75 -10.01 15.69
N ASP A 135 16.18 -10.15 16.88
CA ASP A 135 16.94 -10.45 18.09
C ASP A 135 17.54 -11.88 18.09
N GLN A 136 17.04 -12.77 17.23
CA GLN A 136 17.50 -14.16 17.07
C GLN A 136 18.49 -14.33 15.90
N ASP A 137 18.96 -13.23 15.31
CA ASP A 137 19.80 -13.20 14.10
C ASP A 137 19.11 -13.80 12.85
N GLU A 138 17.78 -13.88 12.84
CA GLU A 138 17.00 -14.24 11.65
C GLU A 138 16.84 -13.02 10.74
N GLY A 139 17.04 -13.23 9.43
CA GLY A 139 17.09 -12.14 8.45
C GLY A 139 15.79 -11.93 7.69
N TYR A 140 15.46 -10.66 7.44
CA TYR A 140 14.22 -10.25 6.79
C TYR A 140 14.46 -9.14 5.76
N PHE A 141 13.73 -9.22 4.64
CA PHE A 141 13.45 -8.06 3.79
C PHE A 141 12.22 -7.34 4.34
N VAL A 142 12.34 -6.03 4.56
CA VAL A 142 11.24 -5.21 5.05
C VAL A 142 10.38 -4.78 3.86
N ALA A 143 9.09 -5.11 3.88
CA ALA A 143 8.09 -4.65 2.92
C ALA A 143 7.51 -3.30 3.36
N HIS A 144 6.73 -2.66 2.48
CA HIS A 144 6.12 -1.35 2.79
C HIS A 144 5.26 -1.37 4.06
N ASP A 145 4.45 -2.41 4.21
CA ASP A 145 3.50 -2.66 5.30
C ASP A 145 4.11 -3.47 6.46
N SER A 146 5.43 -3.67 6.47
CA SER A 146 6.10 -4.38 7.55
C SER A 146 6.12 -3.54 8.83
N ASP A 147 5.70 -4.15 9.94
CA ASP A 147 5.80 -3.58 11.28
C ASP A 147 7.15 -3.98 11.91
N PRO A 148 8.03 -3.01 12.23
CA PRO A 148 9.28 -3.22 12.99
C PRO A 148 9.13 -4.02 14.28
N GLN A 149 7.98 -3.94 14.94
CA GLN A 149 7.69 -4.66 16.19
C GLN A 149 7.18 -6.09 15.95
N ASN A 150 6.87 -6.44 14.71
CA ASN A 150 6.30 -7.73 14.33
C ASN A 150 6.84 -8.24 12.97
N LEU A 151 8.17 -8.26 12.83
CA LEU A 151 8.85 -8.68 11.60
C LEU A 151 8.48 -10.10 11.17
N HIS A 152 8.28 -11.02 12.12
CA HIS A 152 7.97 -12.41 11.81
C HIS A 152 6.68 -12.58 10.98
N ALA A 153 5.64 -11.79 11.31
CA ALA A 153 4.35 -11.88 10.63
C ALA A 153 4.24 -10.94 9.42
N THR A 154 5.00 -9.84 9.42
CA THR A 154 4.77 -8.71 8.49
C THR A 154 5.95 -8.40 7.57
N ALA A 155 7.09 -9.07 7.73
CA ALA A 155 8.25 -8.97 6.83
C ALA A 155 8.53 -10.28 6.10
N LEU A 156 9.34 -10.21 5.03
CA LEU A 156 9.68 -11.37 4.22
C LEU A 156 10.98 -12.01 4.71
N ALA A 157 10.89 -13.15 5.39
CA ALA A 157 12.05 -13.85 5.93
C ALA A 157 12.97 -14.37 4.81
N PHE A 158 14.29 -14.23 4.98
CA PHE A 158 15.29 -14.74 4.03
C PHE A 158 15.20 -16.25 3.83
N ARG A 159 14.84 -17.00 4.88
CA ARG A 159 14.60 -18.45 4.81
C ARG A 159 13.42 -18.81 3.90
N ASP A 160 12.39 -17.97 3.87
CA ASP A 160 11.22 -18.20 3.02
C ASP A 160 11.62 -17.94 1.56
N VAL A 161 12.37 -16.85 1.32
CA VAL A 161 12.94 -16.55 0.00
C VAL A 161 13.83 -17.69 -0.48
N ASP A 162 14.73 -18.19 0.37
CA ASP A 162 15.58 -19.34 0.07
C ASP A 162 14.76 -20.58 -0.27
N SER A 163 13.77 -20.92 0.56
CA SER A 163 12.90 -22.07 0.30
C SER A 163 12.19 -21.96 -1.04
N ILE A 164 11.67 -20.78 -1.40
CA ILE A 164 10.99 -20.55 -2.68
C ILE A 164 11.98 -20.67 -3.85
N LEU A 165 13.09 -19.93 -3.80
CA LEU A 165 14.05 -19.85 -4.90
C LEU A 165 14.83 -21.15 -5.10
N SER A 166 15.12 -21.89 -4.03
CA SER A 166 15.90 -23.13 -4.07
C SER A 166 15.04 -24.36 -4.34
N ASN A 167 13.84 -24.45 -3.73
CA ASN A 167 13.05 -25.69 -3.74
C ASN A 167 11.86 -25.66 -4.71
N ARG A 168 11.25 -24.49 -4.93
CA ARG A 168 9.97 -24.40 -5.69
C ARG A 168 10.13 -23.82 -7.09
N LEU A 169 10.93 -22.77 -7.23
CA LEU A 169 11.20 -22.17 -8.53
C LEU A 169 11.85 -23.22 -9.45
N ARG A 170 11.64 -23.15 -10.76
CA ARG A 170 12.19 -24.14 -11.71
C ARG A 170 13.24 -23.59 -12.66
N ALA A 171 13.64 -22.33 -12.51
CA ALA A 171 14.60 -21.67 -13.37
C ALA A 171 15.98 -22.34 -13.36
N GLY A 172 16.67 -22.33 -14.51
CA GLY A 172 18.01 -22.88 -14.65
C GLY A 172 19.09 -22.02 -14.01
N LEU A 173 18.89 -20.70 -14.00
CA LEU A 173 19.73 -19.73 -13.31
C LEU A 173 18.85 -18.71 -12.58
N VAL A 174 19.17 -18.43 -11.32
CA VAL A 174 18.58 -17.34 -10.55
C VAL A 174 19.64 -16.26 -10.32
N VAL A 175 19.36 -15.05 -10.77
CA VAL A 175 20.17 -13.84 -10.53
C VAL A 175 19.51 -13.04 -9.43
N LEU A 176 20.05 -13.13 -8.21
CA LEU A 176 19.57 -12.38 -7.06
C LEU A 176 20.44 -11.13 -6.87
N VAL A 177 19.85 -9.96 -7.02
CA VAL A 177 20.52 -8.67 -6.86
C VAL A 177 19.90 -7.97 -5.65
N THR A 178 20.70 -7.63 -4.65
CA THR A 178 20.18 -6.96 -3.44
C THR A 178 20.96 -5.69 -3.15
N ASP A 179 20.34 -4.54 -3.39
CA ASP A 179 20.76 -3.25 -2.84
C ASP A 179 20.07 -3.02 -1.49
N ALA A 180 20.42 -3.89 -0.54
CA ALA A 180 19.86 -3.92 0.79
C ALA A 180 20.96 -3.97 1.85
N CYS A 181 20.59 -3.72 3.10
CA CYS A 181 21.47 -3.47 4.27
C CYS A 181 21.83 -1.98 4.50
N HIS A 182 20.86 -1.08 4.27
CA HIS A 182 20.92 0.32 4.70
C HIS A 182 20.94 0.50 6.23
N THR A 183 20.49 -0.49 7.01
CA THR A 183 20.55 -0.49 8.49
C THR A 183 20.75 -1.89 9.08
N GLY A 184 21.41 -1.97 10.24
CA GLY A 184 21.60 -3.21 11.00
C GLY A 184 20.77 -3.28 12.26
N ARG A 185 20.20 -4.48 12.49
CA ARG A 185 19.34 -4.95 13.58
C ARG A 185 18.11 -4.07 13.89
N LEU A 186 16.93 -4.67 13.76
CA LEU A 186 15.65 -4.08 14.15
C LEU A 186 15.04 -4.99 15.23
N GLY A 187 15.12 -4.55 16.48
CA GLY A 187 14.62 -5.28 17.66
C GLY A 187 13.71 -4.40 18.53
N TRP A 188 13.00 -5.02 19.48
CA TRP A 188 11.91 -4.45 20.31
C TRP A 188 12.23 -3.13 21.05
N SER A 189 13.48 -2.68 21.12
CA SER A 189 13.89 -1.48 21.87
C SER A 189 14.86 -0.51 21.17
N THR A 190 15.34 -0.77 19.95
CA THR A 190 16.32 0.14 19.32
C THR A 190 16.30 0.07 17.80
N TYR A 191 15.82 1.13 17.16
CA TYR A 191 16.27 1.50 15.81
C TYR A 191 17.62 2.22 15.97
N ALA A 192 18.72 1.54 15.63
CA ALA A 192 20.08 2.06 15.78
C ALA A 192 20.74 2.26 14.39
N PRO A 193 20.45 3.38 13.70
CA PRO A 193 21.03 3.65 12.40
C PRO A 193 22.56 3.67 12.46
N GLY A 194 23.21 3.00 11.49
CA GLY A 194 24.68 2.93 11.39
C GLY A 194 25.35 1.74 12.11
N THR A 195 24.59 0.80 12.68
CA THR A 195 25.18 -0.41 13.29
C THR A 195 25.49 -1.47 12.22
N PRO A 196 26.72 -2.01 12.15
CA PRO A 196 27.07 -3.09 11.22
C PRO A 196 26.20 -4.35 11.39
N SER A 197 25.62 -4.86 10.29
CA SER A 197 24.73 -6.03 10.30
C SER A 197 25.41 -7.29 9.75
N ARG A 198 25.05 -8.46 10.27
CA ARG A 198 25.38 -9.76 9.65
C ARG A 198 24.33 -10.22 8.64
N ALA A 199 23.32 -9.39 8.31
CA ALA A 199 22.28 -9.73 7.34
C ALA A 199 22.84 -10.17 5.98
N ALA A 200 23.90 -9.50 5.49
CA ALA A 200 24.60 -9.88 4.26
C ALA A 200 25.23 -11.29 4.31
N GLU A 201 25.54 -11.80 5.50
CA GLU A 201 25.99 -13.19 5.69
C GLU A 201 24.83 -14.18 5.52
N SER A 202 23.66 -13.88 6.09
CA SER A 202 22.45 -14.69 5.92
C SER A 202 21.94 -14.66 4.47
N LEU A 203 21.97 -13.49 3.80
CA LEU A 203 21.67 -13.37 2.37
C LEU A 203 22.61 -14.20 1.50
N ALA A 204 23.90 -14.24 1.82
CA ALA A 204 24.87 -15.05 1.09
C ALA A 204 24.59 -16.57 1.23
N LYS A 205 23.82 -17.00 2.24
CA LYS A 205 23.43 -18.40 2.45
C LYS A 205 22.22 -18.83 1.61
N ILE A 206 21.43 -17.91 1.09
CA ILE A 206 20.33 -18.21 0.16
C ILE A 206 20.88 -18.98 -1.05
N GLY A 207 20.26 -20.09 -1.45
CA GLY A 207 20.67 -20.87 -2.61
C GLY A 207 21.95 -21.68 -2.41
N GLN A 208 22.30 -22.05 -1.17
CA GLN A 208 23.37 -23.03 -0.91
C GLN A 208 22.88 -24.44 -1.27
N GLY A 209 23.07 -24.84 -2.53
CA GLY A 209 22.71 -26.16 -3.05
C GLY A 209 23.16 -26.34 -4.50
N ASP A 210 22.71 -27.42 -5.15
CA ASP A 210 23.14 -27.79 -6.52
C ASP A 210 22.57 -26.90 -7.64
N ARG A 211 21.80 -25.86 -7.30
CA ARG A 211 21.18 -24.95 -8.27
C ARG A 211 22.15 -23.82 -8.67
N SER A 212 22.07 -23.39 -9.93
CA SER A 212 22.83 -22.24 -10.38
C SER A 212 22.24 -20.92 -9.84
N PHE A 213 23.02 -20.23 -9.02
CA PHE A 213 22.70 -18.93 -8.43
C PHE A 213 23.84 -17.94 -8.70
N LEU A 214 23.51 -16.78 -9.25
CA LEU A 214 24.36 -15.60 -9.23
C LEU A 214 23.79 -14.60 -8.23
N LYS A 215 24.45 -14.43 -7.09
CA LYS A 215 24.06 -13.43 -6.07
C LYS A 215 24.99 -12.23 -6.14
N LEU A 216 24.44 -11.05 -6.38
CA LEU A 216 25.13 -9.77 -6.34
C LEU A 216 24.59 -8.96 -5.16
N LEU A 217 25.35 -8.92 -4.07
CA LEU A 217 24.97 -8.25 -2.83
C LEU A 217 25.73 -6.92 -2.72
N ALA A 218 25.04 -5.86 -2.34
CA ALA A 218 25.63 -4.51 -2.28
C ALA A 218 26.75 -4.34 -1.25
N THR A 219 26.81 -5.19 -0.22
CA THR A 219 27.72 -5.05 0.93
C THR A 219 28.32 -6.38 1.36
N ARG A 220 29.49 -6.34 2.02
CA ARG A 220 30.02 -7.45 2.82
C ARG A 220 29.36 -7.48 4.21
N PRO A 221 29.49 -8.58 4.97
CA PRO A 221 29.08 -8.60 6.38
C PRO A 221 29.70 -7.42 7.12
N SER A 222 28.91 -6.78 7.98
CA SER A 222 29.33 -5.62 8.77
C SER A 222 29.65 -4.35 7.98
N GLU A 223 29.19 -4.23 6.72
CA GLU A 223 29.19 -2.98 5.95
C GLU A 223 27.74 -2.48 5.72
N GLN A 224 27.61 -1.23 5.30
CA GLN A 224 26.32 -0.56 5.03
C GLN A 224 26.23 -0.17 3.55
N SER A 225 25.02 -0.23 2.97
CA SER A 225 24.76 0.34 1.63
C SER A 225 24.45 1.83 1.71
N PHE A 226 25.00 2.61 0.78
CA PHE A 226 24.84 4.08 0.73
C PHE A 226 23.96 4.52 -0.44
N GLU A 227 23.10 5.52 -0.19
CA GLU A 227 22.32 6.23 -1.22
C GLU A 227 22.60 7.74 -1.15
N ASP A 228 22.64 8.42 -2.29
CA ASP A 228 22.98 9.84 -2.38
C ASP A 228 22.49 10.43 -3.72
N GLN A 229 22.12 11.71 -3.72
CA GLN A 229 21.66 12.44 -4.90
C GLN A 229 22.75 12.62 -5.98
N ARG A 230 24.03 12.56 -5.60
CA ARG A 230 25.17 12.77 -6.51
C ARG A 230 25.30 11.73 -7.63
N TRP A 231 24.63 10.58 -7.49
CA TRP A 231 24.62 9.53 -8.50
C TRP A 231 23.36 9.70 -9.34
N ASP A 232 23.50 10.38 -10.49
CA ASP A 232 22.45 10.62 -11.49
C ASP A 232 21.11 11.15 -10.94
N GLY A 233 21.18 12.07 -9.97
CA GLY A 233 20.00 12.67 -9.33
C GLY A 233 19.39 11.83 -8.20
N GLY A 234 20.00 10.71 -7.83
CA GLY A 234 19.64 9.90 -6.66
C GLY A 234 19.56 8.41 -6.93
N HIS A 235 20.48 7.64 -6.33
CA HIS A 235 20.55 6.17 -6.40
C HIS A 235 21.23 5.57 -5.15
N GLY A 236 21.06 4.27 -4.94
CA GLY A 236 22.04 3.46 -4.21
C GLY A 236 23.34 3.32 -5.03
N VAL A 237 24.50 3.50 -4.40
CA VAL A 237 25.80 3.45 -5.12
C VAL A 237 26.03 2.13 -5.84
N PHE A 238 25.55 1.03 -5.26
CA PHE A 238 25.69 -0.29 -5.86
C PHE A 238 24.83 -0.40 -7.11
N THR A 239 23.55 -0.02 -7.04
CA THR A 239 22.65 -0.04 -8.20
C THR A 239 23.12 0.90 -9.31
N TYR A 240 23.55 2.11 -8.97
CA TYR A 240 24.12 3.05 -9.93
C TYR A 240 25.29 2.44 -10.72
N VAL A 241 26.27 1.86 -10.02
CA VAL A 241 27.44 1.23 -10.65
C VAL A 241 27.06 -0.04 -11.42
N LEU A 242 26.09 -0.81 -10.92
CA LEU A 242 25.57 -1.98 -11.64
C LEU A 242 25.00 -1.56 -13.00
N LEU A 243 24.14 -0.55 -13.02
CA LEU A 243 23.53 -0.06 -14.25
C LEU A 243 24.55 0.57 -15.19
N GLU A 244 25.52 1.32 -14.67
CA GLU A 244 26.65 1.85 -15.45
C GLU A 244 27.43 0.72 -16.16
N GLY A 245 27.79 -0.32 -15.41
CA GLY A 245 28.49 -1.50 -15.94
C GLY A 245 27.67 -2.27 -16.99
N LEU A 246 26.40 -2.54 -16.69
CA LEU A 246 25.49 -3.26 -17.60
C LEU A 246 25.16 -2.47 -18.87
N ARG A 247 25.23 -1.13 -18.81
CA ARG A 247 25.08 -0.25 -19.98
C ARG A 247 26.34 -0.19 -20.85
N GLY A 248 27.39 -0.95 -20.51
CA GLY A 248 28.54 -1.20 -21.38
C GLY A 248 29.90 -0.94 -20.74
N GLU A 249 29.99 -0.22 -19.62
CA GLU A 249 31.28 0.10 -18.99
C GLU A 249 31.99 -1.13 -18.40
N ALA A 250 31.25 -2.23 -18.20
CA ALA A 250 31.82 -3.50 -17.78
C ALA A 250 32.42 -4.34 -18.92
N ASP A 251 32.06 -4.08 -20.18
CA ASP A 251 32.57 -4.82 -21.36
C ASP A 251 34.08 -4.57 -21.52
N ARG A 252 34.87 -5.50 -21.00
CA ARG A 252 36.33 -5.30 -20.87
C ARG A 252 37.06 -5.77 -22.11
N ASP A 253 36.55 -6.80 -22.77
CA ASP A 253 37.16 -7.36 -23.97
C ASP A 253 36.63 -6.70 -25.27
N GLY A 254 35.59 -5.88 -25.16
CA GLY A 254 35.01 -5.13 -26.26
C GLY A 254 34.20 -6.02 -27.21
N ASP A 255 33.76 -7.20 -26.75
CA ASP A 255 32.95 -8.13 -27.55
C ASP A 255 31.48 -7.71 -27.67
N HIS A 256 31.12 -6.57 -27.07
CA HIS A 256 29.79 -5.97 -27.01
C HIS A 256 28.77 -6.77 -26.19
N VAL A 257 29.23 -7.72 -25.38
CA VAL A 257 28.41 -8.52 -24.48
C VAL A 257 28.96 -8.43 -23.07
N VAL A 258 28.22 -7.78 -22.18
CA VAL A 258 28.60 -7.77 -20.76
C VAL A 258 28.26 -9.12 -20.15
N ARG A 259 29.29 -9.87 -19.77
CA ARG A 259 29.17 -11.17 -19.10
C ARG A 259 29.13 -10.99 -17.58
N ALA A 260 28.61 -12.01 -16.88
CA ALA A 260 28.53 -12.01 -15.43
C ALA A 260 29.89 -11.73 -14.76
N ALA A 261 30.96 -12.38 -15.22
CA ALA A 261 32.31 -12.17 -14.68
C ALA A 261 32.81 -10.73 -14.84
N GLU A 262 32.46 -10.07 -15.94
CA GLU A 262 32.88 -8.71 -16.23
C GLU A 262 32.13 -7.68 -15.38
N ALA A 263 30.81 -7.82 -15.26
CA ALA A 263 30.04 -6.97 -14.36
C ALA A 263 30.50 -7.12 -12.89
N ILE A 264 30.85 -8.34 -12.48
CA ILE A 264 31.41 -8.60 -11.14
C ILE A 264 32.75 -7.88 -10.95
N ASP A 265 33.66 -7.95 -11.92
CA ASP A 265 34.95 -7.24 -11.86
C ASP A 265 34.75 -5.72 -11.80
N TYR A 266 33.84 -5.19 -12.64
CA TYR A 266 33.49 -3.78 -12.67
C TYR A 266 32.96 -3.29 -11.31
N LEU A 267 31.95 -3.97 -10.77
CA LEU A 267 31.35 -3.67 -9.46
C LEU A 267 32.39 -3.69 -8.33
N SER A 268 33.24 -4.71 -8.34
CA SER A 268 34.24 -4.93 -7.27
C SER A 268 35.31 -3.85 -7.23
N ARG A 269 35.55 -3.13 -8.34
CA ARG A 269 36.48 -1.99 -8.42
C ARG A 269 35.79 -0.66 -8.19
N ARG A 270 34.65 -0.44 -8.87
CA ARG A 270 34.01 0.87 -8.98
C ARG A 270 33.22 1.28 -7.74
N VAL A 271 32.58 0.35 -7.03
CA VAL A 271 31.85 0.69 -5.79
C VAL A 271 32.79 1.14 -4.66
N PRO A 272 33.91 0.44 -4.37
CA PRO A 272 34.89 0.94 -3.40
C PRO A 272 35.50 2.29 -3.80
N GLU A 273 35.76 2.51 -5.08
CA GLU A 273 36.28 3.78 -5.60
C GLU A 273 35.33 4.96 -5.27
N LEU A 274 34.03 4.82 -5.53
CA LEU A 274 33.04 5.88 -5.31
C LEU A 274 32.66 6.09 -3.84
N THR A 275 32.89 5.09 -2.99
CA THR A 275 32.57 5.15 -1.56
C THR A 275 33.76 5.47 -0.67
N GLY A 276 34.99 5.50 -1.20
CA GLY A 276 36.22 5.61 -0.42
C GLY A 276 36.49 4.36 0.42
N SER A 277 36.26 3.19 -0.16
CA SER A 277 36.40 1.86 0.47
C SER A 277 35.50 1.63 1.68
N ARG A 278 34.33 2.30 1.74
CA ARG A 278 33.34 2.11 2.81
C ARG A 278 32.29 1.04 2.48
N GLN A 279 32.16 0.67 1.22
CA GLN A 279 31.23 -0.36 0.74
C GLN A 279 31.92 -1.24 -0.29
N HIS A 280 31.81 -2.56 -0.10
CA HIS A 280 32.33 -3.55 -1.02
C HIS A 280 31.21 -4.51 -1.42
N PRO A 281 30.93 -4.66 -2.72
CA PRO A 281 30.00 -5.67 -3.20
C PRO A 281 30.49 -7.08 -2.85
N ARG A 282 29.55 -7.99 -2.65
CA ARG A 282 29.83 -9.41 -2.41
C ARG A 282 29.10 -10.25 -3.46
N VAL A 283 29.85 -11.16 -4.05
CA VAL A 283 29.31 -12.16 -4.98
C VAL A 283 29.26 -13.52 -4.30
N ALA A 284 28.19 -14.28 -4.54
CA ALA A 284 28.04 -15.64 -4.01
C ALA A 284 27.20 -16.52 -4.94
N GLY A 285 27.27 -17.84 -4.72
CA GLY A 285 26.50 -18.84 -5.47
C GLY A 285 27.33 -19.59 -6.50
N THR A 286 26.69 -20.53 -7.20
CA THR A 286 27.29 -21.37 -8.23
C THR A 286 26.76 -20.92 -9.58
N PHE A 287 27.59 -20.41 -10.48
CA PHE A 287 27.14 -19.93 -11.79
C PHE A 287 28.26 -19.98 -12.82
N ASP A 288 27.90 -19.95 -14.10
CA ASP A 288 28.85 -19.77 -15.19
C ASP A 288 29.09 -18.26 -15.40
N GLY A 289 30.35 -17.84 -15.19
CA GLY A 289 30.76 -16.44 -15.36
C GLY A 289 30.65 -15.93 -16.80
N GLN A 290 30.50 -16.82 -17.78
CA GLN A 290 30.37 -16.48 -19.21
C GLN A 290 28.93 -16.18 -19.63
N VAL A 291 27.95 -16.36 -18.74
CA VAL A 291 26.55 -16.00 -19.03
C VAL A 291 26.45 -14.52 -19.37
N ALA A 292 25.88 -14.23 -20.54
CA ALA A 292 25.57 -12.89 -20.97
C ALA A 292 24.45 -12.30 -20.12
N ILE A 293 24.68 -11.13 -19.54
CA ILE A 293 23.68 -10.44 -18.71
C ILE A 293 23.26 -9.10 -19.29
N ALA A 294 24.03 -8.55 -20.24
CA ALA A 294 23.65 -7.38 -21.03
C ALA A 294 24.43 -7.30 -22.36
N LEU A 295 23.98 -6.43 -23.27
CA LEU A 295 24.71 -6.03 -24.47
C LEU A 295 25.23 -4.60 -24.31
N ALA A 296 26.51 -4.37 -24.60
CA ALA A 296 27.07 -3.03 -24.63
C ALA A 296 26.66 -2.30 -25.94
N PRO A 297 26.40 -0.98 -25.90
CA PRO A 297 26.04 -0.23 -27.08
C PRO A 297 27.21 -0.14 -28.09
N ASN A 298 26.92 -0.34 -29.38
CA ASN A 298 27.88 -0.20 -30.48
C ASN A 298 28.53 1.19 -30.51
N SER A 299 29.81 1.28 -30.18
CA SER A 299 30.63 2.48 -30.37
C SER A 299 31.29 2.52 -31.75
N VAL A 300 30.51 2.49 -32.84
CA VAL A 300 30.93 3.05 -34.15
C VAL A 300 29.72 3.62 -34.90
N THR A 301 29.80 4.92 -35.18
CA THR A 301 28.88 5.67 -36.03
C THR A 301 29.00 5.22 -37.49
N LEU A 302 28.00 4.49 -37.98
CA LEU A 302 27.58 4.57 -39.38
C LEU A 302 26.12 4.99 -39.35
N ALA A 303 25.85 6.26 -39.64
CA ALA A 303 24.49 6.78 -39.66
C ALA A 303 23.64 5.91 -40.61
N PRO A 304 22.70 5.10 -40.09
CA PRO A 304 21.74 4.42 -40.93
C PRO A 304 20.93 5.51 -41.64
N ARG A 305 20.41 5.23 -42.84
CA ARG A 305 19.32 6.06 -43.35
C ARG A 305 18.17 5.93 -42.37
N THR A 306 17.96 6.97 -41.58
CA THR A 306 16.93 6.98 -40.56
C THR A 306 15.71 7.73 -41.02
N VAL A 307 14.56 7.34 -40.50
CA VAL A 307 13.24 7.84 -40.81
C VAL A 307 12.61 8.28 -39.50
N THR A 308 11.83 9.35 -39.57
CA THR A 308 11.06 9.83 -38.43
C THR A 308 9.66 9.22 -38.43
N LEU A 309 9.13 8.89 -37.26
CA LEU A 309 7.74 8.49 -37.05
C LEU A 309 7.04 9.46 -36.10
N ASP A 310 5.95 10.08 -36.55
CA ASP A 310 5.06 10.85 -35.68
C ASP A 310 3.96 9.93 -35.14
N VAL A 311 3.87 9.79 -33.81
CA VAL A 311 2.86 9.00 -33.10
C VAL A 311 1.88 9.93 -32.41
N SER A 312 0.61 9.89 -32.79
CA SER A 312 -0.45 10.70 -32.16
C SER A 312 -1.31 9.90 -31.18
N GLY A 313 -1.77 10.53 -30.10
CA GLY A 313 -2.55 9.88 -29.05
C GLY A 313 -2.77 10.77 -27.81
N PRO A 314 -3.35 10.22 -26.72
CA PRO A 314 -3.53 10.95 -25.46
C PRO A 314 -2.18 11.40 -24.88
N ALA A 315 -2.16 12.59 -24.27
CA ALA A 315 -0.95 13.11 -23.65
C ALA A 315 -0.43 12.19 -22.54
N SER A 316 0.89 12.20 -22.32
CA SER A 316 1.59 11.38 -21.33
C SER A 316 1.59 9.87 -21.57
N SER A 317 0.98 9.38 -22.64
CA SER A 317 1.03 7.95 -23.03
C SER A 317 2.46 7.58 -23.42
N ALA A 318 2.99 6.50 -22.84
CA ALA A 318 4.31 5.98 -23.14
C ALA A 318 4.29 5.21 -24.46
N VAL A 319 5.16 5.57 -25.40
CA VAL A 319 5.20 4.95 -26.73
C VAL A 319 6.46 4.11 -26.87
N TYR A 320 6.31 2.92 -27.43
CA TYR A 320 7.37 1.97 -27.68
C TYR A 320 7.43 1.62 -29.16
N VAL A 321 8.64 1.49 -29.70
CA VAL A 321 8.88 1.00 -31.06
C VAL A 321 9.94 -0.10 -30.97
N ASP A 322 9.62 -1.29 -31.47
CA ASP A 322 10.37 -2.54 -31.32
C ASP A 322 10.66 -2.87 -29.86
N ASN A 323 9.66 -2.70 -29.00
CA ASN A 323 9.75 -2.88 -27.54
C ASN A 323 10.73 -1.93 -26.83
N ILE A 324 11.25 -0.91 -27.52
CA ILE A 324 12.11 0.12 -26.94
C ILE A 324 11.27 1.36 -26.66
N PHE A 325 11.32 1.89 -25.44
CA PHE A 325 10.65 3.13 -25.08
C PHE A 325 11.21 4.31 -25.88
N ARG A 326 10.32 5.10 -26.49
CA ARG A 326 10.67 6.23 -27.37
C ARG A 326 10.25 7.58 -26.81
N GLY A 327 9.58 7.60 -25.66
CA GLY A 327 9.10 8.82 -25.01
C GLY A 327 7.60 8.82 -24.77
N LYS A 328 7.12 9.91 -24.17
CA LYS A 328 5.69 10.12 -23.90
C LYS A 328 5.08 11.10 -24.90
N ILE A 329 3.83 10.86 -25.28
CA ILE A 329 3.09 11.77 -26.16
C ILE A 329 2.95 13.14 -25.50
N ARG A 330 3.35 14.19 -26.22
CA ARG A 330 3.34 15.56 -25.71
C ARG A 330 1.90 16.04 -25.47
N PRO A 331 1.69 17.10 -24.67
CA PRO A 331 0.38 17.75 -24.52
C PRO A 331 -0.25 18.19 -25.84
N THR A 332 0.57 18.45 -26.87
CA THR A 332 0.13 18.77 -28.24
C THR A 332 -0.46 17.57 -29.00
N GLY A 333 -0.47 16.37 -28.39
CA GLY A 333 -1.07 15.15 -28.93
C GLY A 333 -0.18 14.36 -29.89
N THR A 334 1.13 14.65 -29.94
CA THR A 334 2.07 13.92 -30.84
C THR A 334 3.45 13.74 -30.19
N LEU A 335 4.02 12.55 -30.35
CA LEU A 335 5.43 12.24 -30.10
C LEU A 335 6.13 12.06 -31.45
N ARG A 336 7.28 12.72 -31.64
CA ARG A 336 8.15 12.55 -32.80
C ARG A 336 9.30 11.62 -32.43
N ILE A 337 9.44 10.51 -33.14
CA ILE A 337 10.46 9.48 -32.92
C ILE A 337 11.42 9.51 -34.10
N ASP A 338 12.61 10.03 -33.86
CA ASP A 338 13.66 10.08 -34.88
C ASP A 338 14.52 8.82 -34.86
N SER A 339 15.37 8.67 -35.88
CA SER A 339 16.40 7.64 -35.92
C SER A 339 15.93 6.18 -36.12
N LEU A 340 14.71 5.96 -36.67
CA LEU A 340 14.21 4.61 -36.98
C LEU A 340 14.70 4.14 -38.36
N ARG A 341 14.89 2.83 -38.57
CA ARG A 341 15.26 2.30 -39.89
C ARG A 341 14.02 2.18 -40.80
N PRO A 342 14.14 2.18 -42.12
CA PRO A 342 13.06 1.73 -43.00
C PRO A 342 12.78 0.24 -42.77
N GLY A 343 11.50 -0.15 -42.73
CA GLY A 343 11.07 -1.54 -42.50
C GLY A 343 9.86 -1.65 -41.58
N PRO A 344 9.40 -2.89 -41.30
CA PRO A 344 8.35 -3.15 -40.32
C PRO A 344 8.88 -2.95 -38.90
N HIS A 345 8.08 -2.28 -38.07
CA HIS A 345 8.36 -2.04 -36.66
C HIS A 345 7.16 -2.43 -35.81
N ALA A 346 7.41 -3.12 -34.70
CA ALA A 346 6.38 -3.28 -33.68
C ALA A 346 6.16 -1.92 -32.99
N ILE A 347 4.92 -1.52 -32.78
CA ILE A 347 4.60 -0.29 -32.05
C ILE A 347 3.64 -0.61 -30.91
N ALA A 348 3.87 -0.01 -29.76
CA ALA A 348 2.96 -0.07 -28.63
C ALA A 348 2.78 1.30 -27.99
N ALA A 349 1.63 1.52 -27.37
CA ALA A 349 1.36 2.67 -26.53
C ALA A 349 0.71 2.21 -25.22
N ASP A 350 1.35 2.52 -24.10
CA ASP A 350 0.78 2.38 -22.76
C ASP A 350 0.16 3.72 -22.37
N PHE A 351 -1.14 3.68 -22.10
CA PHE A 351 -1.91 4.84 -21.72
C PHE A 351 -1.88 5.00 -20.19
N VAL A 352 -2.14 6.22 -19.72
CA VAL A 352 -2.13 6.56 -18.29
C VAL A 352 -3.16 5.75 -17.49
N ASP A 353 -4.20 5.25 -18.14
CA ASP A 353 -5.22 4.38 -17.54
C ASP A 353 -4.80 2.90 -17.44
N GLY A 354 -3.56 2.57 -17.80
CA GLY A 354 -3.01 1.21 -17.77
C GLY A 354 -3.41 0.34 -18.95
N THR A 355 -4.15 0.87 -19.93
CA THR A 355 -4.41 0.15 -21.19
C THR A 355 -3.17 0.17 -22.08
N THR A 356 -2.95 -0.90 -22.83
CA THR A 356 -1.88 -0.99 -23.84
C THR A 356 -2.49 -1.31 -25.19
N ILE A 357 -2.14 -0.53 -26.20
CA ILE A 357 -2.38 -0.90 -27.61
C ILE A 357 -1.07 -1.32 -28.24
N GLN A 358 -1.11 -2.40 -29.00
CA GLN A 358 0.01 -2.90 -29.79
C GLN A 358 -0.38 -3.00 -31.26
N GLY A 359 0.59 -2.87 -32.14
CA GLY A 359 0.42 -2.99 -33.58
C GLY A 359 1.75 -3.05 -34.32
N THR A 360 1.69 -2.91 -35.64
CA THR A 360 2.88 -2.89 -36.50
C THR A 360 2.78 -1.72 -37.46
N VAL A 361 3.87 -1.00 -37.65
CA VAL A 361 3.98 0.11 -38.61
C VAL A 361 5.13 -0.18 -39.57
N THR A 362 4.88 -0.11 -40.87
CA THR A 362 5.93 -0.28 -41.90
C THR A 362 6.40 1.08 -42.39
N LEU A 363 7.64 1.44 -42.06
CA LEU A 363 8.25 2.71 -42.42
C LEU A 363 8.95 2.61 -43.78
N GLY A 364 8.57 3.48 -44.72
CA GLY A 364 9.28 3.66 -45.99
C GLY A 364 10.46 4.62 -45.83
N ASN A 365 10.98 5.15 -46.94
CA ASN A 365 12.07 6.15 -46.92
C ASN A 365 11.62 7.58 -46.57
N ALA A 366 10.33 7.79 -46.30
CA ALA A 366 9.73 9.07 -45.94
C ALA A 366 9.15 9.00 -44.51
N PRO A 367 8.99 10.14 -43.80
CA PRO A 367 8.47 10.15 -42.44
C PRO A 367 7.10 9.45 -42.33
N GLY A 368 6.98 8.54 -41.37
CA GLY A 368 5.75 7.82 -41.06
C GLY A 368 4.84 8.58 -40.09
N ARG A 369 3.55 8.27 -40.10
CA ARG A 369 2.58 8.74 -39.10
C ARG A 369 1.68 7.60 -38.65
N VAL A 370 1.39 7.53 -37.36
CA VAL A 370 0.50 6.51 -36.77
C VAL A 370 -0.28 7.11 -35.59
N SER A 371 -1.53 6.70 -35.42
CA SER A 371 -2.39 7.15 -34.33
C SER A 371 -2.74 6.00 -33.40
N MET A 372 -2.52 6.17 -32.10
CA MET A 372 -2.76 5.21 -31.03
C MET A 372 -3.77 5.83 -30.06
N VAL A 373 -5.01 5.32 -30.05
CA VAL A 373 -6.10 5.82 -29.19
C VAL A 373 -6.66 4.64 -28.40
N PRO A 374 -6.66 4.69 -27.05
CA PRO A 374 -7.10 3.56 -26.22
C PRO A 374 -8.56 3.22 -26.51
N PRO A 375 -8.97 1.94 -26.46
CA PRO A 375 -10.38 1.61 -26.41
C PRO A 375 -10.98 2.24 -25.15
N ALA A 376 -12.24 2.69 -25.21
CA ALA A 376 -12.90 3.23 -24.03
C ALA A 376 -12.86 2.20 -22.88
N PRO A 377 -12.46 2.60 -21.65
CA PRO A 377 -12.33 1.66 -20.54
C PRO A 377 -13.68 0.98 -20.27
N SER A 378 -13.64 -0.33 -20.01
CA SER A 378 -14.86 -1.10 -19.72
C SER A 378 -15.61 -0.49 -18.51
N LEU A 379 -16.93 -0.72 -18.44
CA LEU A 379 -17.72 -0.25 -17.30
C LEU A 379 -17.18 -0.82 -15.97
N LEU A 380 -16.69 -2.06 -15.97
CA LEU A 380 -16.05 -2.65 -14.80
C LEU A 380 -14.76 -1.93 -14.41
N THR A 381 -13.89 -1.62 -15.37
CA THR A 381 -12.65 -0.87 -15.12
C THR A 381 -12.97 0.48 -14.51
N GLN A 382 -13.94 1.21 -15.09
CA GLN A 382 -14.37 2.51 -14.60
C GLN A 382 -14.98 2.45 -13.19
N LEU A 383 -15.74 1.39 -12.88
CA LEU A 383 -16.27 1.15 -11.54
C LEU A 383 -15.14 0.86 -10.54
N ARG A 384 -14.18 0.01 -10.94
CA ARG A 384 -13.06 -0.39 -10.10
C ARG A 384 -12.16 0.79 -9.73
N THR A 385 -11.82 1.64 -10.70
CA THR A 385 -11.00 2.85 -10.45
C THR A 385 -11.64 3.76 -9.40
N ARG A 386 -12.97 3.93 -9.40
CA ARG A 386 -13.66 4.75 -8.38
C ARG A 386 -13.58 4.13 -6.99
N LEU A 387 -13.71 2.80 -6.91
CA LEU A 387 -13.58 2.07 -5.65
C LEU A 387 -12.16 2.16 -5.10
N ASP A 388 -11.15 1.98 -5.95
CA ASP A 388 -9.74 2.06 -5.55
C ASP A 388 -9.36 3.49 -5.11
N ALA A 389 -9.98 4.51 -5.70
CA ALA A 389 -9.85 5.90 -5.24
C ALA A 389 -10.60 6.21 -3.92
N GLY A 390 -11.27 5.23 -3.31
CA GLY A 390 -12.07 5.40 -2.10
C GLY A 390 -13.37 6.20 -2.29
N GLN A 391 -13.75 6.48 -3.54
CA GLN A 391 -14.92 7.27 -3.92
C GLN A 391 -16.17 6.39 -4.00
N VAL A 392 -16.63 5.84 -2.88
CA VAL A 392 -17.76 4.90 -2.84
C VAL A 392 -19.11 5.61 -2.83
N LEU A 393 -19.27 6.61 -1.95
CA LEU A 393 -20.54 7.30 -1.67
C LEU A 393 -20.56 8.75 -2.16
N GLU A 394 -19.41 9.25 -2.57
CA GLU A 394 -19.19 10.60 -3.08
C GLU A 394 -19.99 10.80 -4.39
N ALA A 395 -20.33 12.05 -4.70
CA ALA A 395 -21.08 12.36 -5.92
C ALA A 395 -20.33 11.88 -7.17
N ASN A 396 -21.03 11.17 -8.07
CA ASN A 396 -20.43 10.48 -9.23
C ASN A 396 -19.42 9.38 -8.86
N GLY A 397 -19.42 8.96 -7.60
CA GLY A 397 -18.64 7.85 -7.08
C GLY A 397 -19.15 6.50 -7.55
N ALA A 398 -18.59 5.45 -6.97
CA ALA A 398 -18.78 4.08 -7.42
C ALA A 398 -20.25 3.63 -7.31
N TRP A 399 -20.97 4.03 -6.26
CA TRP A 399 -22.40 3.71 -6.14
C TRP A 399 -23.25 4.36 -7.24
N ASP A 400 -23.07 5.67 -7.47
CA ASP A 400 -23.81 6.40 -8.50
C ASP A 400 -23.49 5.85 -9.90
N PHE A 401 -22.21 5.52 -10.15
CA PHE A 401 -21.78 4.91 -11.39
C PHE A 401 -22.42 3.53 -11.59
N TYR A 402 -22.39 2.68 -10.57
CA TYR A 402 -23.02 1.36 -10.62
C TYR A 402 -24.53 1.45 -10.90
N ARG A 403 -25.22 2.42 -10.28
CA ARG A 403 -26.67 2.65 -10.45
C ARG A 403 -27.07 3.24 -11.80
N SER A 404 -26.17 4.00 -12.43
CA SER A 404 -26.43 4.69 -13.70
C SER A 404 -26.08 3.86 -14.93
N HIS A 405 -25.43 2.71 -14.75
CA HIS A 405 -25.01 1.83 -15.84
C HIS A 405 -25.64 0.44 -15.72
N THR A 406 -25.84 -0.22 -16.85
CA THR A 406 -26.36 -1.59 -16.90
C THR A 406 -25.19 -2.55 -17.11
N PHE A 407 -25.01 -3.50 -16.20
CA PHE A 407 -24.07 -4.60 -16.33
C PHE A 407 -24.85 -5.88 -16.69
N ALA A 408 -24.20 -6.84 -17.35
CA ALA A 408 -24.83 -8.09 -17.73
C ALA A 408 -23.90 -9.29 -17.50
N GLY A 409 -24.49 -10.46 -17.27
CA GLY A 409 -23.75 -11.72 -17.11
C GLY A 409 -22.70 -11.65 -16.00
N ALA A 410 -21.47 -12.05 -16.31
CA ALA A 410 -20.34 -12.05 -15.38
C ALA A 410 -19.99 -10.65 -14.85
N GLU A 411 -20.21 -9.60 -15.66
CA GLU A 411 -19.92 -8.22 -15.24
C GLU A 411 -20.88 -7.74 -14.14
N GLN A 412 -22.16 -8.11 -14.24
CA GLN A 412 -23.14 -7.78 -13.21
C GLN A 412 -22.75 -8.41 -11.86
N ILE A 413 -22.28 -9.66 -11.88
CA ILE A 413 -21.84 -10.35 -10.66
C ILE A 413 -20.64 -9.63 -10.05
N ALA A 414 -19.59 -9.37 -10.84
CA ALA A 414 -18.39 -8.68 -10.37
C ALA A 414 -18.69 -7.27 -9.82
N ALA A 415 -19.44 -6.46 -10.57
CA ALA A 415 -19.81 -5.11 -10.16
C ALA A 415 -20.61 -5.10 -8.85
N THR A 416 -21.60 -6.00 -8.74
CA THR A 416 -22.43 -6.14 -7.52
C THR A 416 -21.57 -6.56 -6.34
N THR A 417 -20.68 -7.53 -6.51
CA THR A 417 -19.78 -8.02 -5.46
C THR A 417 -18.85 -6.90 -4.96
N TRP A 418 -18.23 -6.15 -5.87
CA TRP A 418 -17.31 -5.07 -5.50
C TRP A 418 -18.02 -3.94 -4.74
N ILE A 419 -19.16 -3.47 -5.24
CA ILE A 419 -19.94 -2.42 -4.58
C ILE A 419 -20.46 -2.88 -3.22
N THR A 420 -20.92 -4.14 -3.13
CA THR A 420 -21.37 -4.70 -1.85
C THR A 420 -20.23 -4.71 -0.84
N GLY A 421 -19.05 -5.22 -1.21
CA GLY A 421 -17.89 -5.26 -0.31
C GLY A 421 -17.43 -3.86 0.13
N ALA A 422 -17.41 -2.89 -0.78
CA ALA A 422 -17.02 -1.52 -0.46
C ALA A 422 -17.98 -0.85 0.53
N LEU A 423 -19.29 -0.99 0.32
CA LEU A 423 -20.29 -0.46 1.24
C LEU A 423 -20.27 -1.20 2.59
N GLU A 424 -20.02 -2.51 2.60
CA GLU A 424 -19.86 -3.28 3.85
C GLU A 424 -18.67 -2.79 4.66
N GLY A 425 -17.53 -2.54 4.00
CA GLY A 425 -16.34 -1.98 4.64
C GLY A 425 -16.62 -0.66 5.33
N LEU A 426 -17.32 0.27 4.67
CA LEU A 426 -17.71 1.55 5.26
C LEU A 426 -18.60 1.39 6.50
N GLY A 427 -19.58 0.47 6.43
CA GLY A 427 -20.47 0.19 7.56
C GLY A 427 -19.75 -0.49 8.73
N GLN A 428 -18.96 -1.53 8.45
CA GLN A 428 -18.24 -2.32 9.46
C GLN A 428 -17.17 -1.51 10.18
N ALA A 429 -16.47 -0.61 9.47
CA ALA A 429 -15.50 0.28 10.08
C ALA A 429 -16.10 1.05 11.26
N CYS A 430 -17.35 1.54 11.13
CA CYS A 430 -18.02 2.28 12.20
C CYS A 430 -18.32 1.41 13.44
N VAL A 431 -18.72 0.16 13.22
CA VAL A 431 -18.99 -0.78 14.33
C VAL A 431 -17.67 -1.18 15.00
N GLY A 432 -16.63 -1.45 14.21
CA GLY A 432 -15.29 -1.78 14.71
C GLY A 432 -14.70 -0.66 15.57
N ASP A 433 -14.71 0.57 15.07
CA ASP A 433 -14.25 1.76 15.82
C ASP A 433 -15.02 1.93 17.13
N TYR A 434 -16.34 1.70 17.12
CA TYR A 434 -17.15 1.79 18.34
C TYR A 434 -16.80 0.74 19.39
N VAL A 435 -16.49 -0.50 18.97
CA VAL A 435 -16.12 -1.57 19.90
C VAL A 435 -14.73 -1.31 20.50
N GLN A 436 -13.79 -0.79 19.71
CA GLN A 436 -12.42 -0.53 20.12
C GLN A 436 -12.27 0.79 20.92
N SER A 437 -13.14 1.78 20.70
CA SER A 437 -13.07 3.08 21.36
C SER A 437 -13.52 3.01 22.83
N THR A 438 -12.75 3.64 23.73
CA THR A 438 -13.05 3.67 25.17
C THR A 438 -13.69 4.99 25.64
N ALA A 439 -13.71 6.05 24.83
CA ALA A 439 -14.19 7.37 25.29
C ALA A 439 -14.85 8.24 24.21
N ASN A 440 -14.27 8.34 23.01
CA ASN A 440 -14.72 9.33 22.01
C ASN A 440 -15.81 8.79 21.08
N GLY A 441 -15.97 7.47 20.95
CA GLY A 441 -16.90 6.83 20.02
C GLY A 441 -16.65 7.23 18.55
N PRO A 442 -17.43 6.67 17.61
CA PRO A 442 -17.27 6.98 16.20
C PRO A 442 -17.63 8.44 15.90
N LYS A 443 -16.81 9.06 15.04
CA LYS A 443 -17.01 10.43 14.56
C LYS A 443 -18.34 10.53 13.80
N ARG A 444 -18.99 11.70 13.88
CA ARG A 444 -20.26 11.99 13.19
C ARG A 444 -20.22 11.63 11.70
N ALA A 445 -19.21 12.09 10.98
CA ALA A 445 -19.05 11.81 9.54
C ALA A 445 -18.95 10.31 9.23
N MET A 446 -18.35 9.53 10.13
CA MET A 446 -18.24 8.07 9.98
C MET A 446 -19.61 7.40 10.15
N LEU A 447 -20.41 7.86 11.13
CA LEU A 447 -21.77 7.39 11.35
C LEU A 447 -22.69 7.71 10.17
N GLU A 448 -22.61 8.94 9.63
CA GLU A 448 -23.37 9.37 8.46
C GLU A 448 -23.07 8.49 7.25
N ARG A 449 -21.77 8.28 6.95
CA ARG A 449 -21.35 7.38 5.86
C ARG A 449 -21.79 5.93 6.08
N ALA A 450 -21.73 5.42 7.31
CA ALA A 450 -22.16 4.06 7.62
C ALA A 450 -23.68 3.87 7.45
N VAL A 451 -24.50 4.84 7.89
CA VAL A 451 -25.96 4.81 7.68
C VAL A 451 -26.28 4.76 6.19
N ASP A 452 -25.68 5.67 5.41
CA ASP A 452 -25.88 5.75 3.96
C ASP A 452 -25.40 4.48 3.23
N ALA A 453 -24.26 3.92 3.65
CA ALA A 453 -23.77 2.64 3.12
C ALA A 453 -24.76 1.49 3.38
N TYR A 454 -25.32 1.39 4.58
CA TYR A 454 -26.32 0.36 4.88
C TYR A 454 -27.66 0.58 4.16
N GLU A 455 -28.07 1.83 3.94
CA GLU A 455 -29.25 2.15 3.11
C GLU A 455 -29.07 1.63 1.69
N LYS A 456 -27.90 1.90 1.08
CA LYS A 456 -27.55 1.41 -0.25
C LYS A 456 -27.41 -0.12 -0.30
N LEU A 457 -26.78 -0.73 0.70
CA LEU A 457 -26.67 -2.20 0.79
C LEU A 457 -28.03 -2.88 0.88
N LYS A 458 -29.00 -2.29 1.57
CA LYS A 458 -30.36 -2.83 1.66
C LYS A 458 -31.07 -2.87 0.31
N LEU A 459 -30.72 -1.99 -0.63
CA LEU A 459 -31.23 -2.05 -2.00
C LEU A 459 -30.68 -3.26 -2.77
N LEU A 460 -29.46 -3.70 -2.45
CA LEU A 460 -28.83 -4.89 -3.05
C LEU A 460 -29.22 -6.18 -2.35
N ARG A 461 -29.44 -6.12 -1.02
CA ARG A 461 -29.74 -7.27 -0.15
C ARG A 461 -30.94 -6.95 0.74
N PRO A 462 -32.16 -6.85 0.18
CA PRO A 462 -33.35 -6.42 0.93
C PRO A 462 -33.76 -7.38 2.05
N ASN A 463 -33.33 -8.64 1.98
CA ASN A 463 -33.69 -9.69 2.95
C ASN A 463 -32.62 -9.90 4.05
N ASP A 464 -31.52 -9.15 4.05
CA ASP A 464 -30.49 -9.24 5.10
C ASP A 464 -30.89 -8.39 6.31
N SER A 465 -31.51 -9.05 7.29
CA SER A 465 -31.95 -8.42 8.54
C SER A 465 -30.78 -7.87 9.37
N GLY A 466 -29.56 -8.41 9.20
CA GLY A 466 -28.37 -7.93 9.89
C GLY A 466 -27.95 -6.53 9.45
N LEU A 467 -28.21 -6.16 8.19
CA LEU A 467 -27.98 -4.78 7.71
C LEU A 467 -28.92 -3.78 8.38
N GLU A 468 -30.20 -4.13 8.55
CA GLU A 468 -31.17 -3.25 9.20
C GLU A 468 -30.78 -2.98 10.66
N VAL A 469 -30.33 -4.00 11.40
CA VAL A 469 -29.86 -3.85 12.79
C VAL A 469 -28.66 -2.90 12.87
N ARG A 470 -27.64 -3.12 12.03
CA ARG A 470 -26.43 -2.28 12.01
C ARG A 470 -26.71 -0.85 11.57
N GLN A 471 -27.62 -0.65 10.62
CA GLN A 471 -28.10 0.66 10.21
C GLN A 471 -28.82 1.38 11.36
N LEU A 472 -29.78 0.72 12.01
CA LEU A 472 -30.52 1.28 13.13
C LEU A 472 -29.58 1.67 14.27
N PHE A 473 -28.58 0.85 14.54
CA PHE A 473 -27.52 1.17 15.49
C PHE A 473 -26.73 2.43 15.11
N CYS A 474 -26.23 2.52 13.87
CA CYS A 474 -25.47 3.69 13.41
C CYS A 474 -26.35 4.96 13.46
N ARG A 475 -27.62 4.85 13.06
CA ARG A 475 -28.59 5.96 13.14
C ARG A 475 -28.87 6.38 14.58
N GLY A 476 -29.05 5.43 15.49
CA GLY A 476 -29.20 5.71 16.93
C GLY A 476 -27.99 6.43 17.51
N ARG A 477 -26.77 6.02 17.14
CA ARG A 477 -25.53 6.70 17.54
C ARG A 477 -25.40 8.10 16.94
N LEU A 478 -25.82 8.31 15.69
CA LEU A 478 -25.87 9.63 15.07
C LEU A 478 -26.85 10.55 15.80
N GLN A 479 -28.05 10.06 16.13
CA GLN A 479 -29.03 10.80 16.92
C GLN A 479 -28.49 11.18 18.32
N ILE A 480 -27.70 10.31 18.97
CA ILE A 480 -27.01 10.64 20.23
C ILE A 480 -26.02 11.81 20.01
N ALA A 481 -25.23 11.77 18.93
CA ALA A 481 -24.29 12.85 18.61
C ALA A 481 -25.02 14.18 18.32
N GLU A 482 -26.22 14.12 17.76
CA GLU A 482 -27.13 15.25 17.52
C GLU A 482 -27.91 15.70 18.77
N ARG A 483 -27.69 15.05 19.92
CA ARG A 483 -28.43 15.28 21.19
C ARG A 483 -29.93 14.97 21.12
N ARG A 484 -30.38 14.19 20.13
CA ARG A 484 -31.75 13.71 19.94
C ARG A 484 -31.97 12.40 20.71
N PHE A 485 -31.83 12.45 22.03
CA PHE A 485 -31.73 11.24 22.87
C PHE A 485 -33.01 10.39 22.92
N ALA A 486 -34.19 11.01 22.90
CA ALA A 486 -35.46 10.28 22.91
C ALA A 486 -35.67 9.48 21.61
N GLU A 487 -35.36 10.09 20.47
CA GLU A 487 -35.42 9.43 19.16
C GLU A 487 -34.37 8.32 19.03
N ALA A 488 -33.17 8.56 19.57
CA ALA A 488 -32.12 7.55 19.66
C ALA A 488 -32.57 6.32 20.44
N ALA A 489 -33.20 6.51 21.60
CA ALA A 489 -33.70 5.40 22.41
C ALA A 489 -34.71 4.54 21.63
N VAL A 490 -35.71 5.15 20.99
CA VAL A 490 -36.70 4.44 20.17
C VAL A 490 -36.04 3.68 19.00
N THR A 491 -35.08 4.32 18.34
CA THR A 491 -34.35 3.71 17.21
C THR A 491 -33.53 2.50 17.66
N LEU A 492 -32.85 2.59 18.80
CA LEU A 492 -32.02 1.53 19.36
C LEU A 492 -32.84 0.39 19.97
N GLU A 493 -33.97 0.69 20.60
CA GLU A 493 -34.95 -0.32 21.02
C GLU A 493 -35.51 -1.08 19.82
N THR A 494 -35.69 -0.40 18.68
CA THR A 494 -36.07 -1.06 17.42
C THR A 494 -34.97 -1.99 16.94
N ALA A 495 -33.70 -1.58 16.98
CA ALA A 495 -32.57 -2.44 16.65
C ALA A 495 -32.53 -3.70 17.52
N ILE A 496 -32.74 -3.54 18.84
CA ILE A 496 -32.76 -4.62 19.81
C ILE A 496 -33.94 -5.58 19.55
N ARG A 497 -35.13 -5.08 19.22
CA ARG A 497 -36.28 -5.94 18.86
C ARG A 497 -36.02 -6.79 17.63
N ARG A 498 -35.15 -6.35 16.72
CA ARG A 498 -34.75 -7.10 15.53
C ARG A 498 -33.67 -8.14 15.83
N ASP A 499 -32.73 -7.81 16.72
CA ASP A 499 -31.68 -8.72 17.17
C ASP A 499 -31.38 -8.50 18.66
N LEU A 500 -31.88 -9.43 19.48
CA LEU A 500 -31.69 -9.42 20.94
C LEU A 500 -30.24 -9.70 21.36
N GLY A 501 -29.39 -10.18 20.44
CA GLY A 501 -27.97 -10.44 20.67
C GLY A 501 -27.05 -9.25 20.36
N PHE A 502 -27.59 -8.15 19.80
CA PHE A 502 -26.76 -7.04 19.31
C PHE A 502 -26.29 -6.10 20.44
N ALA A 503 -25.22 -6.50 21.14
CA ALA A 503 -24.67 -5.81 22.31
C ALA A 503 -24.39 -4.31 22.10
N CYS A 504 -23.95 -3.93 20.88
CA CYS A 504 -23.67 -2.53 20.53
C CYS A 504 -24.89 -1.62 20.68
N ALA A 505 -26.09 -2.09 20.33
CA ALA A 505 -27.33 -1.32 20.49
C ALA A 505 -27.71 -1.15 21.97
N TYR A 506 -27.52 -2.17 22.80
CA TYR A 506 -27.73 -2.04 24.25
C TYR A 506 -26.81 -1.00 24.89
N ASN A 507 -25.53 -0.99 24.55
CA ASN A 507 -24.61 0.03 25.07
C ASN A 507 -25.00 1.44 24.58
N ALA A 508 -25.32 1.59 23.30
CA ALA A 508 -25.76 2.88 22.76
C ALA A 508 -27.07 3.35 23.42
N LEU A 509 -28.02 2.43 23.68
CA LEU A 509 -29.28 2.73 24.36
C LEU A 509 -29.01 3.21 25.78
N GLY A 510 -28.09 2.56 26.49
CA GLY A 510 -27.66 3.00 27.81
C GLY A 510 -27.14 4.44 27.82
N VAL A 511 -26.33 4.82 26.82
CA VAL A 511 -25.85 6.20 26.66
C VAL A 511 -27.01 7.18 26.43
N ALA A 512 -27.98 6.85 25.57
CA ALA A 512 -29.15 7.70 25.33
C ALA A 512 -30.02 7.85 26.60
N LEU A 513 -30.28 6.76 27.31
CA LEU A 513 -31.06 6.74 28.56
C LEU A 513 -30.38 7.54 29.68
N ALA A 514 -29.06 7.45 29.80
CA ALA A 514 -28.31 8.26 30.77
C ALA A 514 -28.48 9.77 30.49
N ARG A 515 -28.45 10.17 29.22
CA ARG A 515 -28.67 11.57 28.79
C ARG A 515 -30.12 12.04 28.97
N LEU A 516 -31.06 11.11 29.02
CA LEU A 516 -32.47 11.35 29.37
C LEU A 516 -32.75 11.35 30.88
N ASN A 517 -31.70 11.31 31.72
CA ASN A 517 -31.82 11.21 33.17
C ASN A 517 -32.60 9.97 33.64
N ARG A 518 -32.41 8.84 32.94
CA ARG A 518 -32.97 7.51 33.28
C ARG A 518 -31.85 6.53 33.69
N PRO A 519 -31.11 6.80 34.79
CA PRO A 519 -29.87 6.09 35.12
C PRO A 519 -30.05 4.61 35.48
N LYS A 520 -31.21 4.21 36.03
CA LYS A 520 -31.49 2.80 36.35
C LYS A 520 -31.59 1.94 35.09
N GLU A 521 -32.34 2.44 34.10
CA GLU A 521 -32.55 1.76 32.83
C GLU A 521 -31.27 1.78 31.97
N ALA A 522 -30.52 2.90 32.02
CA ALA A 522 -29.21 2.98 31.40
C ALA A 522 -28.26 1.88 31.90
N ARG A 523 -28.19 1.70 33.22
CA ARG A 523 -27.36 0.66 33.85
C ARG A 523 -27.77 -0.75 33.41
N GLN A 524 -29.07 -1.05 33.39
CA GLN A 524 -29.57 -2.35 32.93
C GLN A 524 -29.19 -2.63 31.45
N ALA A 525 -29.22 -1.60 30.61
CA ALA A 525 -28.78 -1.71 29.22
C ALA A 525 -27.27 -1.99 29.11
N PHE A 526 -26.44 -1.29 29.88
CA PHE A 526 -24.99 -1.56 29.93
C PHE A 526 -24.66 -2.94 30.49
N GLU A 527 -25.35 -3.39 31.54
CA GLU A 527 -25.17 -4.73 32.11
C GLU A 527 -25.56 -5.82 31.10
N THR A 528 -26.61 -5.59 30.32
CA THR A 528 -27.00 -6.49 29.24
C THR A 528 -25.95 -6.52 28.12
N ALA A 529 -25.42 -5.36 27.71
CA ALA A 529 -24.32 -5.30 26.75
C ALA A 529 -23.07 -6.05 27.27
N SER A 530 -22.70 -5.88 28.54
CA SER A 530 -21.56 -6.58 29.15
C SER A 530 -21.79 -8.09 29.27
N ARG A 531 -23.04 -8.54 29.44
CA ARG A 531 -23.38 -9.97 29.47
C ARG A 531 -23.32 -10.60 28.07
N LEU A 532 -23.78 -9.89 27.04
CA LEU A 532 -23.75 -10.34 25.66
C LEU A 532 -22.33 -10.36 25.08
N THR A 533 -21.46 -9.43 25.51
CA THR A 533 -20.06 -9.38 25.10
C THR A 533 -19.15 -9.17 26.32
N PRO A 534 -18.78 -10.26 27.03
CA PRO A 534 -18.02 -10.18 28.29
C PRO A 534 -16.66 -9.50 28.18
N GLU A 535 -16.01 -9.59 27.02
CA GLU A 535 -14.65 -9.08 26.76
C GLU A 535 -14.64 -7.63 26.22
N TRP A 536 -15.79 -6.95 26.22
CA TRP A 536 -15.89 -5.57 25.75
C TRP A 536 -15.70 -4.58 26.90
N ALA A 537 -14.67 -3.73 26.79
CA ALA A 537 -14.29 -2.77 27.83
C ALA A 537 -15.29 -1.60 28.03
N LEU A 538 -16.05 -1.22 27.00
CA LEU A 538 -16.86 0.00 27.03
C LEU A 538 -18.07 -0.08 27.98
N PRO A 539 -18.92 -1.13 27.99
CA PRO A 539 -20.05 -1.22 28.91
C PRO A 539 -19.67 -1.13 30.40
N PRO A 540 -18.67 -1.89 30.92
CA PRO A 540 -18.29 -1.74 32.32
C PRO A 540 -17.70 -0.34 32.61
N PHE A 541 -16.98 0.27 31.66
CA PHE A 541 -16.54 1.67 31.80
C PHE A 541 -17.72 2.65 31.92
N GLN A 542 -18.80 2.47 31.16
CA GLN A 542 -20.01 3.31 31.25
C GLN A 542 -20.71 3.15 32.61
N ILE A 543 -20.82 1.91 33.12
CA ILE A 543 -21.39 1.64 34.45
C ILE A 543 -20.55 2.32 35.54
N ALA A 544 -19.22 2.18 35.47
CA ALA A 544 -18.31 2.80 36.42
C ALA A 544 -18.41 4.34 36.39
N SER A 545 -18.46 4.94 35.21
CA SER A 545 -18.62 6.39 35.03
C SER A 545 -19.92 6.91 35.67
N GLN A 546 -21.01 6.16 35.52
CA GLN A 546 -22.29 6.50 36.14
C GLN A 546 -22.24 6.40 37.68
N LEU A 547 -21.56 5.38 38.21
CA LEU A 547 -21.38 5.19 39.66
C LEU A 547 -20.48 6.28 40.27
N ILE A 548 -19.42 6.68 39.57
CA ILE A 548 -18.57 7.81 39.98
C ILE A 548 -19.39 9.10 40.05
N ALA A 549 -20.20 9.37 39.03
CA ALA A 549 -21.06 10.55 38.98
C ALA A 549 -22.13 10.57 40.09
N SER A 550 -22.60 9.39 40.54
CA SER A 550 -23.54 9.29 41.68
C SER A 550 -22.85 9.26 43.05
N GLY A 551 -21.52 9.27 43.10
CA GLY A 551 -20.74 9.17 44.35
C GLY A 551 -20.60 7.76 44.91
N ASP A 552 -21.09 6.74 44.20
CA ASP A 552 -20.99 5.31 44.58
C ASP A 552 -19.59 4.73 44.23
N LEU A 553 -18.53 5.38 44.71
CA LEU A 553 -17.14 5.14 44.30
C LEU A 553 -16.69 3.68 44.48
N GLU A 554 -16.97 3.09 45.65
CA GLU A 554 -16.59 1.70 45.96
C GLU A 554 -17.23 0.70 45.00
N ARG A 555 -18.46 0.96 44.55
CA ARG A 555 -19.14 0.10 43.57
C ARG A 555 -18.60 0.27 42.16
N ALA A 556 -18.02 1.42 41.83
CA ALA A 556 -17.47 1.70 40.51
C ALA A 556 -16.20 0.90 40.22
N ARG A 557 -15.39 0.67 41.26
CA ARG A 557 -14.06 0.05 41.17
C ARG A 557 -14.00 -1.27 40.39
N PRO A 558 -14.78 -2.31 40.73
CA PRO A 558 -14.69 -3.60 40.00
C PRO A 558 -15.05 -3.48 38.52
N TYR A 559 -15.89 -2.51 38.12
CA TYR A 559 -16.21 -2.27 36.72
C TYR A 559 -15.06 -1.59 35.98
N LEU A 560 -14.38 -0.63 36.61
CA LEU A 560 -13.20 0.02 36.03
C LEU A 560 -11.99 -0.93 35.94
N GLU A 561 -11.76 -1.76 36.96
CA GLU A 561 -10.75 -2.83 36.91
C GLU A 561 -11.01 -3.79 35.75
N LYS A 562 -12.28 -4.22 35.58
CA LYS A 562 -12.70 -5.05 34.44
C LYS A 562 -12.47 -4.34 33.10
N ALA A 563 -12.77 -3.05 32.99
CA ALA A 563 -12.54 -2.29 31.76
C ALA A 563 -11.03 -2.17 31.42
N VAL A 564 -10.17 -1.93 32.42
CA VAL A 564 -8.70 -1.90 32.23
C VAL A 564 -8.16 -3.27 31.86
N ALA A 565 -8.69 -4.36 32.43
CA ALA A 565 -8.25 -5.72 32.09
C ALA A 565 -8.47 -6.06 30.60
N PHE A 566 -9.57 -5.61 30.01
CA PHE A 566 -9.86 -5.86 28.58
C PHE A 566 -9.17 -4.89 27.62
N ASN A 567 -8.82 -3.69 28.08
CA ASN A 567 -8.04 -2.75 27.29
C ASN A 567 -6.87 -2.17 28.10
N PRO A 568 -5.82 -2.98 28.35
CA PRO A 568 -4.74 -2.63 29.28
C PRO A 568 -3.85 -1.47 28.80
N ARG A 569 -3.91 -1.16 27.49
CA ARG A 569 -3.17 -0.07 26.83
C ARG A 569 -3.99 1.22 26.68
N SER A 570 -5.28 1.22 27.05
CA SER A 570 -6.08 2.45 27.00
C SER A 570 -5.68 3.43 28.11
N VAL A 571 -4.97 4.49 27.71
CA VAL A 571 -4.59 5.61 28.58
C VAL A 571 -5.82 6.22 29.24
N GLY A 572 -6.88 6.47 28.47
CA GLY A 572 -8.12 7.08 28.99
C GLY A 572 -8.82 6.21 30.06
N THR A 573 -8.96 4.91 29.80
CA THR A 573 -9.61 3.99 30.76
C THR A 573 -8.77 3.82 32.03
N ARG A 574 -7.44 3.71 31.90
CA ARG A 574 -6.55 3.61 33.05
C ARG A 574 -6.47 4.91 33.84
N TRP A 575 -6.52 6.07 33.19
CA TRP A 575 -6.65 7.37 33.86
C TRP A 575 -7.93 7.46 34.69
N SER A 576 -9.07 6.96 34.19
CA SER A 576 -10.30 6.91 34.99
C SER A 576 -10.19 6.01 36.23
N LEU A 577 -9.41 4.93 36.17
CA LEU A 577 -9.13 4.11 37.36
C LEU A 577 -8.24 4.85 38.35
N LEU A 578 -7.17 5.53 37.89
CA LEU A 578 -6.35 6.40 38.73
C LEU A 578 -7.19 7.48 39.42
N HIS A 579 -8.05 8.16 38.66
CA HIS A 579 -8.95 9.19 39.18
C HIS A 579 -9.86 8.63 40.28
N LEU A 580 -10.46 7.44 40.06
CA LEU A 580 -11.29 6.77 41.06
C LEU A 580 -10.49 6.43 42.33
N GLU A 581 -9.29 5.86 42.20
CA GLU A 581 -8.45 5.48 43.35
C GLU A 581 -8.03 6.71 44.16
N ARG A 582 -7.81 7.85 43.50
CA ARG A 582 -7.58 9.13 44.18
C ARG A 582 -8.81 9.58 44.95
N LEU A 583 -10.00 9.52 44.35
CA LEU A 583 -11.25 9.88 45.04
C LEU A 583 -11.52 8.97 46.26
N LEU A 584 -11.12 7.70 46.19
CA LEU A 584 -11.19 6.75 47.30
C LEU A 584 -10.09 6.96 48.37
N GLY A 585 -9.10 7.80 48.11
CA GLY A 585 -7.96 8.03 49.02
C GLY A 585 -6.99 6.86 49.13
N ARG A 586 -7.00 5.92 48.17
CA ARG A 586 -6.20 4.69 48.20
C ARG A 586 -4.81 4.94 47.62
N MET A 587 -3.95 5.57 48.43
CA MET A 587 -2.63 6.06 47.98
C MET A 587 -1.76 4.99 47.28
N GLY A 588 -1.73 3.76 47.80
CA GLY A 588 -0.94 2.68 47.17
C GLY A 588 -1.39 2.35 45.73
N GLU A 589 -2.69 2.38 45.47
CA GLU A 589 -3.24 2.13 44.13
C GLU A 589 -3.08 3.34 43.21
N VAL A 590 -3.14 4.55 43.76
CA VAL A 590 -2.81 5.80 43.03
C VAL A 590 -1.40 5.74 42.47
N GLU A 591 -0.40 5.41 43.30
CA GLU A 591 0.99 5.31 42.83
C GLU A 591 1.16 4.19 41.80
N ARG A 592 0.51 3.03 42.02
CA ARG A 592 0.55 1.89 41.08
C ARG A 592 -0.06 2.25 39.72
N GLN A 593 -1.25 2.86 39.68
CA GLN A 593 -1.88 3.26 38.42
C GLN A 593 -1.13 4.40 37.74
N GLY A 594 -0.63 5.37 38.51
CA GLY A 594 0.17 6.47 37.98
C GLY A 594 1.44 5.98 37.29
N ALA A 595 2.16 5.04 37.91
CA ALA A 595 3.37 4.45 37.32
C ALA A 595 3.06 3.72 36.00
N GLU A 596 1.97 2.93 35.95
CA GLU A 596 1.56 2.27 34.71
C GLU A 596 1.13 3.27 33.63
N LEU A 597 0.47 4.37 33.97
CA LEU A 597 0.12 5.42 33.01
C LEU A 597 1.35 6.13 32.48
N ILE A 598 2.33 6.47 33.34
CA ILE A 598 3.60 7.07 32.91
C ILE A 598 4.36 6.11 31.98
N ARG A 599 4.30 4.79 32.23
CA ARG A 599 4.90 3.78 31.36
C ARG A 599 4.20 3.69 29.99
N LEU A 600 2.88 3.86 29.94
CA LEU A 600 2.11 3.82 28.70
C LEU A 600 2.25 5.11 27.88
N ASP A 601 2.16 6.26 28.54
CA ASP A 601 2.30 7.58 27.94
C ASP A 601 2.89 8.57 28.96
N PRO A 602 4.22 8.81 28.93
CA PRO A 602 4.86 9.74 29.85
C PRO A 602 4.46 11.20 29.60
N ASN A 603 3.85 11.53 28.46
CA ASN A 603 3.45 12.88 28.09
C ASN A 603 1.95 13.14 28.36
N TYR A 604 1.20 12.16 28.90
CA TYR A 604 -0.20 12.35 29.25
C TYR A 604 -0.35 13.20 30.52
N ALA A 605 -0.39 14.52 30.33
CA ALA A 605 -0.43 15.51 31.42
C ALA A 605 -1.45 15.21 32.53
N PRO A 606 -2.71 14.80 32.25
CA PRO A 606 -3.70 14.53 33.31
C PRO A 606 -3.26 13.52 34.37
N THR A 607 -2.34 12.60 34.05
CA THR A 607 -1.77 11.66 35.05
C THR A 607 -1.09 12.41 36.20
N TYR A 608 -0.29 13.42 35.88
CA TYR A 608 0.48 14.18 36.86
C TYR A 608 -0.42 15.10 37.69
N LEU A 609 -1.52 15.60 37.12
CA LEU A 609 -2.52 16.34 37.88
C LEU A 609 -3.17 15.47 38.96
N GLU A 610 -3.58 14.25 38.63
CA GLU A 610 -4.17 13.31 39.58
C GLU A 610 -3.17 12.92 40.69
N LEU A 611 -1.91 12.62 40.32
CA LEU A 611 -0.85 12.31 41.28
C LEU A 611 -0.55 13.50 42.22
N GLY A 612 -0.43 14.71 41.68
CA GLY A 612 -0.18 15.91 42.46
C GLY A 612 -1.28 16.19 43.50
N GLN A 613 -2.55 16.04 43.08
CA GLN A 613 -3.71 16.19 43.97
C GLN A 613 -3.74 15.11 45.06
N ALA A 614 -3.37 13.87 44.74
CA ALA A 614 -3.28 12.79 45.71
C ALA A 614 -2.18 13.07 46.75
N TYR A 615 -0.98 13.42 46.28
CA TYR A 615 0.15 13.71 47.17
C TYR A 615 -0.10 14.90 48.09
N GLU A 616 -0.75 15.95 47.59
CA GLU A 616 -1.15 17.09 48.40
C GLU A 616 -2.14 16.68 49.50
N ALA A 617 -3.15 15.87 49.18
CA ALA A 617 -4.10 15.34 50.16
C ALA A 617 -3.40 14.48 51.23
N GLY A 618 -2.40 13.70 50.82
CA GLY A 618 -1.52 12.94 51.70
C GLY A 618 -0.44 13.76 52.44
N ARG A 619 -0.41 15.09 52.26
CA ARG A 619 0.58 16.03 52.82
C ARG A 619 2.03 15.77 52.39
N ASN A 620 2.25 15.04 51.30
CA ASN A 620 3.57 14.89 50.68
C ASN A 620 3.79 16.04 49.68
N PHE A 621 4.07 17.23 50.21
CA PHE A 621 4.13 18.45 49.41
C PHE A 621 5.26 18.44 48.39
N ALA A 622 6.39 17.77 48.67
CA ALA A 622 7.50 17.64 47.74
C ALA A 622 7.09 16.91 46.45
N LYS A 623 6.52 15.69 46.57
CA LYS A 623 6.02 14.94 45.41
C LYS A 623 4.85 15.65 44.71
N ALA A 624 4.00 16.34 45.46
CA ALA A 624 2.90 17.11 44.89
C ALA A 624 3.39 18.22 43.97
N VAL A 625 4.41 18.98 44.40
CA VAL A 625 5.03 20.05 43.60
C VAL A 625 5.67 19.48 42.34
N GLU A 626 6.45 18.39 42.44
CA GLU A 626 7.07 17.73 41.27
C GLU A 626 6.05 17.32 40.21
N ALA A 627 4.94 16.71 40.64
CA ALA A 627 3.87 16.29 39.74
C ALA A 627 3.16 17.51 39.11
N TYR A 628 2.87 18.55 39.89
CA TYR A 628 2.26 19.77 39.35
C TYR A 628 3.19 20.53 38.38
N ASP A 629 4.49 20.58 38.65
CA ASP A 629 5.45 21.17 37.73
C ASP A 629 5.46 20.42 36.40
N THR A 630 5.50 19.09 36.46
CA THR A 630 5.42 18.23 35.27
C THR A 630 4.11 18.43 34.51
N TYR A 631 2.97 18.54 35.20
CA TYR A 631 1.69 18.90 34.57
C TYR A 631 1.78 20.22 33.81
N THR A 632 2.29 21.27 34.45
CA THR A 632 2.35 22.61 33.83
C THR A 632 3.34 22.69 32.67
N LEU A 633 4.39 21.85 32.68
CA LEU A 633 5.33 21.71 31.58
C LEU A 633 4.70 21.03 30.36
N LEU A 634 3.94 19.95 30.57
CA LEU A 634 3.32 19.18 29.50
C LEU A 634 2.05 19.84 28.94
N ALA A 635 1.34 20.62 29.75
CA ALA A 635 0.08 21.26 29.38
C ALA A 635 0.11 22.79 29.64
N PRO A 636 1.02 23.56 29.02
CA PRO A 636 1.18 24.99 29.31
C PRO A 636 -0.07 25.82 28.95
N ASN A 637 -0.90 25.32 28.03
CA ASN A 637 -2.05 26.02 27.47
C ASN A 637 -3.41 25.48 27.98
N PHE A 638 -3.43 24.55 28.94
CA PHE A 638 -4.69 24.08 29.52
C PHE A 638 -5.31 25.16 30.40
N ALA A 639 -6.64 25.22 30.44
CA ALA A 639 -7.37 26.28 31.13
C ALA A 639 -7.10 26.35 32.64
N ASP A 640 -6.73 25.23 33.25
CA ASP A 640 -6.46 25.09 34.68
C ASP A 640 -4.96 25.22 35.04
N THR A 641 -4.06 25.29 34.06
CA THR A 641 -2.60 25.30 34.25
C THR A 641 -2.12 26.42 35.17
N ASN A 642 -2.66 27.63 35.02
CA ASN A 642 -2.28 28.75 35.91
C ASN A 642 -2.73 28.51 37.35
N ALA A 643 -3.87 27.86 37.56
CA ALA A 643 -4.34 27.51 38.89
C ALA A 643 -3.48 26.42 39.53
N VAL A 644 -3.06 25.42 38.74
CA VAL A 644 -2.15 24.36 39.17
C VAL A 644 -0.76 24.92 39.50
N ARG A 645 -0.22 25.83 38.68
CA ARG A 645 1.05 26.53 38.95
C ARG A 645 1.02 27.28 40.28
N ASN A 646 -0.02 28.11 40.48
CA ASN A 646 -0.22 28.84 41.73
C ASN A 646 -0.37 27.90 42.94
N ARG A 647 -0.90 26.70 42.72
CA ARG A 647 -1.04 25.67 43.76
C ARG A 647 0.34 25.10 44.14
N ALA A 648 1.17 24.75 43.15
CA ALA A 648 2.55 24.32 43.38
C ALA A 648 3.36 25.37 44.15
N ASP A 649 3.28 26.65 43.76
CA ASP A 649 3.99 27.74 44.45
C ASP A 649 3.62 27.87 45.93
N ARG A 650 2.32 27.75 46.26
CA ARG A 650 1.89 27.74 47.66
C ARG A 650 2.45 26.55 48.43
N LEU A 651 2.50 25.37 47.82
CA LEU A 651 3.04 24.18 48.48
C LEU A 651 4.55 24.26 48.70
N ARG A 652 5.31 24.94 47.83
CA ARG A 652 6.75 25.18 48.05
C ARG A 652 7.05 25.99 49.31
N SER A 653 6.09 26.80 49.75
CA SER A 653 6.21 27.63 50.96
C SER A 653 5.81 26.92 52.27
N ARG A 654 5.37 25.67 52.20
CA ARG A 654 4.95 24.83 53.33
C ARG A 654 5.94 23.71 53.60
#